data_AF-A0A9E3DVM4-F1
#
_entry.id   AF-A0A9E3DVM4-F1
#
_cell.length_a   1.000
_cell.length_b   1.000
_cell.length_c   1.000
_cell.angle_alpha   90.00
_cell.angle_beta   90.00
_cell.angle_gamma   90.00
#
_symmetry.space_group_name_H-M   'P 1'
#
loop_
_entity.id
_entity.type
_entity.pdbx_description
1 polymer ?
#
loop_
_entity_poly.entity_id
_entity_poly.type
_entity_poly.pdbx_seq_one_letter_code
_entity_poly.pdbx_strand_id
1 'polypeptide(L)'
;MAVSRATKATAAINSSSGIPGAPRRVSFAKIREPLEAPNLLELQTHSFEWLTGAEAWFQRRVDAGDDAPAGGLEEVFNEISPIEDFSGSMSLSFSDPRFDDVKASVEDCKDKDMMYAAPLFVTAEFTNHTTGEIKSQTVFMGDFPMMTDKGTFIINGTERVVVSQLVRSPGVYYDTSIDKATDKDIFSVRIIPSRGAWLEFDVDKRDTVGVRIDRKRRQPVTVLLKALGWTTEQIRERFAFSETLLATLEKDHTAGTDEALLDIYRKLRPGEPPTKESAQALLENLFFKEKRYDLAKVGRYKVNKKLGMNVPVTTGVLTEDDIVTTIEYLLRLHAGETSMTVHGQGGQPDTEIPVEIDDIDHFGNRRLRTVGELIQNQIRVGLSRMERVVRERMTTQDVEAITPQTLINIRPVVAAIREFFGTSQLSQFMDQTNPLAGLTHKRRLSALGPGGISRERASMDVRDVHPSHYGRMCPIETPEGPNIGLIGSLSSFARVNPFGFIESPYRKVVDGRVTDQIDYLTADEEDRYVKAQANTPIDEEGNFLEDRVMVRRKGGETDLADTADVDYMDVSPRQMVSVATAMVPFLEHDDANRALMGANMQRQAVPLLRSEAPLVGTGMELRAAVDAGDVVVAKKSGVVEELSADFITMMADDGSRQTYAMHKFRRSNHGTCINQKPIINEGDRVEAGQVIADGPCTDEGEMALGRNLLVAFMPWEGHNYEDAIILSQRLVQDDVLSSIHIE
;
A
#
# COMPACT_ATOMS: atom_id res chain seq x y z
N MET A 1 -17.40 28.64 -53.59
CA MET A 1 -16.55 27.43 -53.61
C MET A 1 -16.57 26.81 -52.23
N ALA A 2 -16.99 25.55 -52.18
CA ALA A 2 -16.86 24.55 -51.11
C ALA A 2 -16.96 25.00 -49.64
N VAL A 3 -18.21 25.05 -49.15
CA VAL A 3 -18.52 24.73 -47.75
C VAL A 3 -18.22 23.24 -47.57
N SER A 4 -17.07 22.93 -46.97
CA SER A 4 -16.70 21.57 -46.60
C SER A 4 -17.69 21.06 -45.55
N ARG A 5 -18.32 19.93 -45.85
CA ARG A 5 -19.32 19.26 -45.02
C ARG A 5 -18.79 19.12 -43.59
N ALA A 6 -19.56 19.65 -42.64
CA ALA A 6 -19.50 19.26 -41.25
C ALA A 6 -19.46 17.72 -41.18
N THR A 7 -18.29 17.18 -40.85
CA THR A 7 -18.17 15.85 -40.29
C THR A 7 -19.09 15.86 -39.08
N LYS A 8 -20.19 15.10 -39.15
CA LYS A 8 -20.95 14.71 -37.98
C LYS A 8 -19.95 14.02 -37.05
N ALA A 9 -19.34 14.78 -36.14
CA ALA A 9 -18.85 14.21 -34.91
C ALA A 9 -20.09 13.61 -34.25
N THR A 10 -20.23 12.29 -34.34
CA THR A 10 -20.98 11.51 -33.37
C THR A 10 -20.37 11.88 -32.03
N ALA A 11 -20.90 12.92 -31.39
CA ALA A 11 -20.65 13.20 -30.00
C ALA A 11 -21.13 11.96 -29.27
N ALA A 12 -20.21 11.07 -28.90
CA ALA A 12 -20.50 9.98 -28.00
C ALA A 12 -21.07 10.66 -26.75
N ILE A 13 -22.36 10.48 -26.53
CA ILE A 13 -23.04 10.94 -25.32
C ILE A 13 -22.56 9.98 -24.22
N ASN A 14 -21.35 10.21 -23.72
CA ASN A 14 -20.84 9.54 -22.55
C ASN A 14 -21.42 10.27 -21.34
N SER A 15 -22.62 9.87 -20.92
CA SER A 15 -23.16 10.14 -19.58
C SER A 15 -22.45 9.28 -18.52
N SER A 16 -21.13 9.13 -18.61
CA SER A 16 -20.40 8.00 -18.03
C SER A 16 -19.70 8.33 -16.71
N SER A 17 -20.47 8.72 -15.70
CA SER A 17 -19.95 8.72 -14.33
C SER A 17 -20.57 7.64 -13.45
N GLY A 18 -21.55 6.85 -13.95
CA GLY A 18 -22.25 5.84 -13.15
C GLY A 18 -22.99 6.40 -11.92
N ILE A 19 -22.94 7.71 -11.69
CA ILE A 19 -23.52 8.42 -10.55
C ILE A 19 -24.83 9.06 -11.00
N PRO A 20 -25.98 8.62 -10.47
CA PRO A 20 -27.28 9.19 -10.81
C PRO A 20 -27.38 10.68 -10.44
N GLY A 21 -28.14 11.44 -11.23
CA GLY A 21 -28.38 12.86 -10.97
C GLY A 21 -27.19 13.80 -11.26
N ALA A 22 -26.10 13.28 -11.82
CA ALA A 22 -24.96 14.07 -12.24
C ALA A 22 -25.32 15.13 -13.31
N PRO A 23 -24.71 16.33 -13.27
CA PRO A 23 -24.93 17.35 -14.29
C PRO A 23 -24.40 16.89 -15.66
N ARG A 24 -25.06 17.35 -16.72
CA ARG A 24 -24.70 16.97 -18.10
C ARG A 24 -23.47 17.75 -18.57
N ARG A 25 -22.27 17.21 -18.32
CA ARG A 25 -21.00 17.70 -18.89
C ARG A 25 -20.70 17.00 -20.22
N VAL A 26 -20.48 17.77 -21.29
CA VAL A 26 -20.17 17.21 -22.61
C VAL A 26 -18.68 16.91 -22.71
N SER A 27 -18.35 15.62 -22.93
CA SER A 27 -16.97 15.18 -23.13
C SER A 27 -16.54 15.23 -24.60
N PHE A 28 -15.26 15.54 -24.82
CA PHE A 28 -14.60 15.50 -26.14
C PHE A 28 -13.87 14.16 -26.37
N ALA A 29 -14.13 13.15 -25.53
CA ALA A 29 -13.50 11.85 -25.60
C ALA A 29 -13.70 11.19 -26.98
N LYS A 30 -12.60 10.81 -27.61
CA LYS A 30 -12.58 10.00 -28.85
C LYS A 30 -12.36 8.52 -28.56
N ILE A 31 -11.82 8.20 -27.39
CA ILE A 31 -11.50 6.85 -26.93
C ILE A 31 -12.57 6.45 -25.92
N ARG A 32 -13.12 5.25 -26.07
CA ARG A 32 -14.04 4.66 -25.09
C ARG A 32 -13.22 4.14 -23.90
N GLU A 33 -13.56 4.57 -22.69
CA GLU A 33 -13.03 3.95 -21.47
C GLU A 33 -13.84 2.69 -21.14
N PRO A 34 -13.22 1.48 -21.10
CA PRO A 34 -13.92 0.24 -20.77
C PRO A 34 -14.06 0.02 -19.27
N LEU A 35 -13.26 0.72 -18.46
CA LEU A 35 -13.25 0.65 -17.01
C LEU A 35 -13.53 2.03 -16.42
N GLU A 36 -14.54 2.12 -15.55
CA GLU A 36 -14.80 3.33 -14.78
C GLU A 36 -13.75 3.51 -13.67
N ALA A 37 -13.58 4.74 -13.19
CA ALA A 37 -12.70 4.99 -12.05
C ALA A 37 -13.19 4.20 -10.82
N PRO A 38 -12.30 3.45 -10.13
CA PRO A 38 -12.67 2.70 -8.94
C PRO A 38 -13.03 3.65 -7.79
N ASN A 39 -13.53 3.11 -6.67
CA ASN A 39 -13.72 3.94 -5.49
C ASN A 39 -12.36 4.41 -4.95
N LEU A 40 -12.18 5.74 -4.93
CA LEU A 40 -10.90 6.36 -4.64
C LEU A 40 -10.50 6.23 -3.16
N LEU A 41 -11.38 5.76 -2.28
CA LEU A 41 -11.09 5.48 -0.87
C LEU A 41 -10.72 4.02 -0.57
N GLU A 42 -10.81 3.11 -1.55
CA GLU A 42 -10.59 1.66 -1.36
C GLU A 42 -9.26 1.33 -0.67
N LEU A 43 -8.21 2.11 -0.93
CA LEU A 43 -6.90 1.93 -0.28
C LEU A 43 -7.00 1.96 1.25
N GLN A 44 -7.86 2.84 1.80
CA GLN A 44 -8.05 3.00 3.23
C GLN A 44 -9.11 2.01 3.75
N THR A 45 -10.28 1.98 3.09
CA THR A 45 -11.44 1.21 3.57
C THR A 45 -11.19 -0.29 3.53
N HIS A 46 -10.76 -0.84 2.38
CA HIS A 46 -10.55 -2.29 2.24
C HIS A 46 -9.43 -2.79 3.17
N SER A 47 -8.39 -1.99 3.38
CA SER A 47 -7.31 -2.32 4.30
C SER A 47 -7.77 -2.39 5.76
N PHE A 48 -8.66 -1.49 6.18
CA PHE A 48 -9.19 -1.50 7.54
C PHE A 48 -10.28 -2.56 7.74
N GLU A 49 -11.11 -2.81 6.74
CA GLU A 49 -12.09 -3.90 6.72
C GLU A 49 -11.41 -5.28 6.84
N TRP A 50 -10.27 -5.48 6.14
CA TRP A 50 -9.44 -6.68 6.32
C TRP A 50 -8.94 -6.81 7.76
N LEU A 51 -8.39 -5.73 8.32
CA LEU A 51 -7.85 -5.76 9.69
C LEU A 51 -8.94 -6.16 10.70
N THR A 52 -10.11 -5.55 10.59
CA THR A 52 -11.23 -5.74 11.52
C THR A 52 -12.04 -7.00 11.25
N GLY A 53 -11.86 -7.66 10.10
CA GLY A 53 -12.65 -8.83 9.72
C GLY A 53 -14.10 -8.48 9.40
N ALA A 54 -14.33 -7.39 8.67
CA ALA A 54 -15.69 -6.99 8.28
C ALA A 54 -16.33 -8.05 7.36
N GLU A 55 -17.62 -8.33 7.54
CA GLU A 55 -18.36 -9.34 6.75
C GLU A 55 -18.27 -9.07 5.24
N ALA A 56 -18.36 -7.80 4.83
CA ALA A 56 -18.21 -7.40 3.44
C ALA A 56 -16.83 -7.74 2.86
N TRP A 57 -15.77 -7.70 3.67
CA TRP A 57 -14.43 -8.14 3.24
C TRP A 57 -14.36 -9.66 3.07
N PHE A 58 -14.90 -10.42 4.03
CA PHE A 58 -14.97 -11.87 3.92
C PHE A 58 -15.69 -12.32 2.65
N GLN A 59 -16.87 -11.74 2.37
CA GLN A 59 -17.64 -12.07 1.18
C GLN A 59 -16.84 -11.81 -0.11
N ARG A 60 -16.19 -10.64 -0.22
CA ARG A 60 -15.34 -10.32 -1.39
C ARG A 60 -14.18 -11.29 -1.59
N ARG A 61 -13.61 -11.84 -0.51
CA ARG A 61 -12.51 -12.82 -0.60
C ARG A 61 -13.01 -14.20 -1.01
N VAL A 62 -14.15 -14.63 -0.47
CA VAL A 62 -14.81 -15.88 -0.88
C VAL A 62 -15.21 -15.81 -2.36
N ASP A 63 -15.79 -14.68 -2.80
CA ASP A 63 -16.14 -14.46 -4.20
C ASP A 63 -14.90 -14.45 -5.13
N ALA A 64 -13.74 -14.05 -4.61
CA ALA A 64 -12.46 -14.09 -5.29
C ALA A 64 -11.78 -15.49 -5.27
N GLY A 65 -12.41 -16.49 -4.66
CA GLY A 65 -11.93 -17.88 -4.62
C GLY A 65 -10.98 -18.22 -3.47
N ASP A 66 -11.00 -17.45 -2.37
CA ASP A 66 -10.23 -17.76 -1.16
C ASP A 66 -10.99 -18.76 -0.27
N ASP A 67 -10.42 -19.95 -0.03
CA ASP A 67 -11.09 -21.04 0.70
C ASP A 67 -11.28 -20.75 2.20
N ALA A 68 -10.35 -20.01 2.81
CA ALA A 68 -10.35 -19.70 4.24
C ALA A 68 -9.66 -18.35 4.53
N PRO A 69 -10.28 -17.22 4.14
CA PRO A 69 -9.77 -15.90 4.46
C PRO A 69 -9.68 -15.71 5.98
N ALA A 70 -8.59 -15.12 6.46
CA ALA A 70 -8.40 -14.77 7.87
C ALA A 70 -8.28 -13.25 8.03
N GLY A 71 -8.98 -12.70 9.03
CA GLY A 71 -8.91 -11.27 9.33
C GLY A 71 -7.55 -10.86 9.89
N GLY A 72 -7.14 -9.61 9.71
CA GLY A 72 -5.82 -9.16 10.15
C GLY A 72 -5.61 -9.26 11.67
N LEU A 73 -6.66 -9.04 12.49
CA LEU A 73 -6.61 -9.27 13.93
C LEU A 73 -6.52 -10.75 14.30
N GLU A 74 -7.30 -11.58 13.61
CA GLU A 74 -7.32 -13.03 13.79
C GLU A 74 -5.95 -13.63 13.50
N GLU A 75 -5.28 -13.19 12.43
CA GLU A 75 -3.91 -13.60 12.12
C GLU A 75 -2.94 -13.32 13.29
N VAL A 76 -3.00 -12.13 13.90
CA VAL A 76 -2.10 -11.78 15.01
C VAL A 76 -2.41 -12.57 16.28
N PHE A 77 -3.70 -12.80 16.58
CA PHE A 77 -4.08 -13.63 17.73
C PHE A 77 -3.70 -15.10 17.53
N ASN A 78 -3.79 -15.62 16.31
CA ASN A 78 -3.35 -16.97 15.97
C ASN A 78 -1.81 -17.10 16.02
N GLU A 79 -1.06 -16.07 15.62
CA GLU A 79 0.41 -16.07 15.70
C GLU A 79 0.94 -16.13 17.15
N ILE A 80 0.26 -15.50 18.10
CA ILE A 80 0.68 -15.48 19.52
C ILE A 80 0.12 -16.68 20.31
N SER A 81 -0.94 -17.29 19.82
CA SER A 81 -1.62 -18.42 20.45
C SER A 81 -0.99 -19.75 19.99
N PRO A 82 -0.74 -20.72 20.89
CA PRO A 82 -0.87 -20.64 22.35
C PRO A 82 0.35 -20.01 23.03
N ILE A 83 0.11 -19.33 24.13
CA ILE A 83 1.15 -18.89 25.07
C ILE A 83 1.35 -19.97 26.12
N GLU A 84 2.49 -20.66 26.06
CA GLU A 84 2.84 -21.70 27.04
C GLU A 84 3.79 -21.18 28.13
N ASP A 85 3.81 -21.84 29.28
CA ASP A 85 4.87 -21.62 30.27
C ASP A 85 6.17 -22.37 29.89
N PHE A 86 7.24 -22.21 30.66
CA PHE A 86 8.53 -22.87 30.35
C PHE A 86 8.47 -24.39 30.47
N SER A 87 7.56 -24.94 31.28
CA SER A 87 7.40 -26.38 31.47
C SER A 87 6.41 -27.03 30.50
N GLY A 88 5.61 -26.24 29.78
CA GLY A 88 4.52 -26.72 28.94
C GLY A 88 3.34 -27.30 29.73
N SER A 89 3.25 -27.01 31.03
CA SER A 89 2.16 -27.48 31.91
C SER A 89 0.91 -26.61 31.80
N MET A 90 1.06 -25.35 31.38
CA MET A 90 -0.02 -24.38 31.26
C MET A 90 0.04 -23.67 29.92
N SER A 91 -1.14 -23.42 29.33
CA SER A 91 -1.27 -22.65 28.10
C SER A 91 -2.44 -21.67 28.15
N LEU A 92 -2.30 -20.55 27.43
CA LEU A 92 -3.37 -19.57 27.19
C LEU A 92 -3.53 -19.38 25.69
N SER A 93 -4.75 -19.58 25.19
CA SER A 93 -5.12 -19.36 23.79
C SER A 93 -6.11 -18.20 23.64
N PHE A 94 -6.12 -17.61 22.44
CA PHE A 94 -7.04 -16.54 22.06
C PHE A 94 -7.84 -16.98 20.82
N SER A 95 -9.11 -16.60 20.77
CA SER A 95 -10.02 -16.88 19.67
C SER A 95 -11.14 -15.84 19.60
N ASP A 96 -11.85 -15.78 18.48
CA ASP A 96 -13.07 -14.96 18.29
C ASP A 96 -12.88 -13.47 18.67
N PRO A 97 -12.02 -12.71 17.95
CA PRO A 97 -11.95 -11.27 18.12
C PRO A 97 -13.22 -10.62 17.57
N ARG A 98 -13.94 -9.87 18.42
CA ARG A 98 -15.17 -9.18 18.04
C ARG A 98 -15.25 -7.77 18.60
N PHE A 99 -15.94 -6.89 17.87
CA PHE A 99 -16.20 -5.52 18.27
C PHE A 99 -17.64 -5.36 18.76
N ASP A 100 -17.80 -4.62 19.85
CA ASP A 100 -19.10 -4.05 20.21
C ASP A 100 -19.35 -2.74 19.45
N ASP A 101 -20.56 -2.18 19.58
CA ASP A 101 -20.90 -0.91 18.97
C ASP A 101 -19.98 0.24 19.41
N VAL A 102 -19.81 1.22 18.52
CA VAL A 102 -19.06 2.43 18.81
C VAL A 102 -19.69 3.20 19.97
N LYS A 103 -18.84 3.75 20.85
CA LYS A 103 -19.31 4.38 22.11
C LYS A 103 -20.07 5.69 21.91
N ALA A 104 -19.77 6.41 20.84
CA ALA A 104 -20.31 7.72 20.54
C ALA A 104 -20.29 7.96 19.04
N SER A 105 -21.12 8.89 18.57
CA SER A 105 -21.12 9.31 17.16
C SER A 105 -19.83 10.06 16.80
N VAL A 106 -19.51 10.11 15.51
CA VAL A 106 -18.39 10.89 14.95
C VAL A 106 -18.47 12.36 15.40
N GLU A 107 -19.66 12.94 15.37
CA GLU A 107 -19.89 14.34 15.77
C GLU A 107 -19.70 14.55 17.27
N ASP A 108 -20.23 13.66 18.11
CA ASP A 108 -19.99 13.70 19.56
C ASP A 108 -18.50 13.60 19.90
N CYS A 109 -17.76 12.76 19.17
CA CYS A 109 -16.33 12.61 19.38
C CYS A 109 -15.56 13.89 19.04
N LYS A 110 -15.94 14.58 17.96
CA LYS A 110 -15.36 15.88 17.58
C LYS A 110 -15.71 16.97 18.58
N ASP A 111 -16.98 17.06 19.00
CA ASP A 111 -17.45 18.13 19.88
C ASP A 111 -16.98 17.98 21.34
N LYS A 112 -16.73 16.74 21.82
CA LYS A 112 -16.31 16.43 23.20
C LYS A 112 -14.84 16.05 23.34
N ASP A 113 -14.04 16.25 22.30
CA ASP A 113 -12.61 15.87 22.25
C ASP A 113 -12.35 14.39 22.59
N MET A 114 -13.27 13.51 22.20
CA MET A 114 -13.17 12.06 22.44
C MET A 114 -12.56 11.33 21.24
N MET A 115 -12.11 10.10 21.47
CA MET A 115 -11.69 9.18 20.41
C MET A 115 -12.90 8.43 19.86
N TYR A 116 -13.03 8.33 18.54
CA TYR A 116 -14.03 7.48 17.91
C TYR A 116 -13.52 6.03 17.90
N ALA A 117 -14.14 5.19 18.73
CA ALA A 117 -13.65 3.85 19.02
C ALA A 117 -14.75 2.87 19.41
N ALA A 118 -14.48 1.60 19.13
CA ALA A 118 -15.30 0.45 19.52
C ALA A 118 -14.55 -0.42 20.56
N PRO A 119 -15.25 -0.97 21.57
CA PRO A 119 -14.65 -1.95 22.47
C PRO A 119 -14.27 -3.24 21.73
N LEU A 120 -13.03 -3.71 21.87
CA LEU A 120 -12.58 -5.00 21.35
C LEU A 120 -12.66 -6.07 22.45
N PHE A 121 -13.34 -7.17 22.15
CA PHE A 121 -13.43 -8.36 22.99
C PHE A 121 -12.80 -9.56 22.30
N VAL A 122 -12.20 -10.45 23.08
CA VAL A 122 -11.60 -11.70 22.62
C VAL A 122 -11.96 -12.81 23.59
N THR A 123 -12.23 -14.01 23.07
CA THR A 123 -12.42 -15.21 23.89
C THR A 123 -11.05 -15.81 24.22
N ALA A 124 -10.70 -15.80 25.50
CA ALA A 124 -9.43 -16.31 26.00
C ALA A 124 -9.64 -17.60 26.80
N GLU A 125 -8.87 -18.64 26.49
CA GLU A 125 -8.98 -19.94 27.15
C GLU A 125 -7.67 -20.33 27.82
N PHE A 126 -7.72 -20.51 29.14
CA PHE A 126 -6.61 -21.02 29.91
C PHE A 126 -6.75 -22.53 30.07
N THR A 127 -5.73 -23.28 29.68
CA THR A 127 -5.69 -24.74 29.81
C THR A 127 -4.54 -25.14 30.73
N ASN A 128 -4.86 -25.92 31.75
CA ASN A 128 -3.86 -26.59 32.58
C ASN A 128 -3.73 -28.05 32.13
N HIS A 129 -2.61 -28.40 31.52
CA HIS A 129 -2.36 -29.75 31.01
C HIS A 129 -2.15 -30.79 32.11
N THR A 130 -1.89 -30.37 33.35
CA THR A 130 -1.71 -31.27 34.50
C THR A 130 -3.06 -31.70 35.10
N THR A 131 -4.01 -30.78 35.21
CA THR A 131 -5.35 -31.05 35.78
C THR A 131 -6.40 -31.34 34.70
N GLY A 132 -6.16 -30.94 33.45
CA GLY A 132 -7.13 -30.96 32.37
C GLY A 132 -8.19 -29.86 32.46
N GLU A 133 -8.05 -28.91 33.39
CA GLU A 133 -9.02 -27.83 33.57
C GLU A 133 -8.87 -26.78 32.46
N ILE A 134 -9.99 -26.42 31.83
CA ILE A 134 -10.09 -25.37 30.83
C ILE A 134 -11.01 -24.27 31.36
N LYS A 135 -10.49 -23.05 31.47
CA LYS A 135 -11.25 -21.86 31.87
C LYS A 135 -11.33 -20.90 30.69
N SER A 136 -12.51 -20.80 30.08
CA SER A 136 -12.81 -19.89 28.96
C SER A 136 -13.54 -18.64 29.46
N GLN A 137 -13.08 -17.46 29.04
CA GLN A 137 -13.68 -16.17 29.41
C GLN A 137 -13.58 -15.17 28.26
N THR A 138 -14.61 -14.34 28.08
CA THR A 138 -14.51 -13.15 27.23
C THR A 138 -13.75 -12.05 27.95
N VAL A 139 -12.68 -11.55 27.33
CA VAL A 139 -11.81 -10.52 27.89
C VAL A 139 -11.86 -9.26 27.02
N PHE A 140 -12.07 -8.12 27.67
CA PHE A 140 -11.96 -6.80 27.04
C PHE A 140 -10.48 -6.48 26.78
N MET A 141 -10.12 -6.26 25.51
CA MET A 141 -8.76 -6.00 25.06
C MET A 141 -8.42 -4.51 24.98
N GLY A 142 -9.42 -3.63 25.01
CA GLY A 142 -9.24 -2.19 24.94
C GLY A 142 -10.20 -1.50 23.96
N ASP A 143 -10.19 -0.18 23.99
CA ASP A 143 -10.91 0.63 23.01
C ASP A 143 -10.09 0.75 21.74
N PHE A 144 -10.66 0.29 20.63
CA PHE A 144 -10.00 0.26 19.34
C PHE A 144 -10.46 1.43 18.46
N PRO A 145 -9.55 2.29 17.97
CA PRO A 145 -9.93 3.38 17.07
C PRO A 145 -10.59 2.85 15.80
N MET A 146 -11.78 3.35 15.49
CA MET A 146 -12.53 2.95 14.30
C MET A 146 -12.32 3.94 13.16
N MET A 147 -12.25 3.43 11.93
CA MET A 147 -12.25 4.25 10.72
C MET A 147 -13.68 4.76 10.45
N THR A 148 -13.80 6.02 10.05
CA THR A 148 -15.06 6.61 9.59
C THR A 148 -15.36 6.20 8.14
N ASP A 149 -16.59 6.40 7.70
CA ASP A 149 -17.00 6.18 6.30
C ASP A 149 -16.17 7.00 5.29
N LYS A 150 -15.49 8.07 5.74
CA LYS A 150 -14.62 8.91 4.91
C LYS A 150 -13.17 8.38 4.81
N GLY A 151 -12.84 7.25 5.44
CA GLY A 151 -11.47 6.72 5.46
C GLY A 151 -10.52 7.46 6.40
N THR A 152 -11.04 8.02 7.50
CA THR A 152 -10.31 8.83 8.48
C THR A 152 -10.48 8.30 9.90
N PHE A 153 -9.69 8.78 10.86
CA PHE A 153 -9.79 8.44 12.28
C PHE A 153 -10.00 9.70 13.11
N ILE A 154 -10.79 9.63 14.19
CA ILE A 154 -10.93 10.73 15.15
C ILE A 154 -10.19 10.38 16.43
N ILE A 155 -9.12 11.12 16.71
CA ILE A 155 -8.24 10.92 17.86
C ILE A 155 -8.25 12.20 18.69
N ASN A 156 -8.87 12.13 19.87
CA ASN A 156 -9.06 13.27 20.79
C ASN A 156 -9.71 14.48 20.07
N GLY A 157 -10.88 14.26 19.46
CA GLY A 157 -11.62 15.29 18.72
C GLY A 157 -11.04 15.68 17.36
N THR A 158 -9.78 15.34 17.07
CA THR A 158 -9.14 15.75 15.82
C THR A 158 -9.16 14.66 14.77
N GLU A 159 -9.50 15.03 13.53
CA GLU A 159 -9.53 14.12 12.39
C GLU A 159 -8.13 13.90 11.81
N ARG A 160 -7.75 12.63 11.68
CA ARG A 160 -6.43 12.16 11.24
C ARG A 160 -6.55 11.16 10.09
N VAL A 161 -5.49 11.07 9.30
CA VAL A 161 -5.33 10.10 8.22
C VAL A 161 -4.07 9.28 8.47
N VAL A 162 -4.16 7.97 8.27
CA VAL A 162 -2.99 7.08 8.28
C VAL A 162 -2.47 6.95 6.85
N VAL A 163 -1.27 7.48 6.61
CA VAL A 163 -0.63 7.47 5.28
C VAL A 163 -0.02 6.11 5.00
N SER A 164 -0.24 5.59 3.78
CA SER A 164 0.33 4.32 3.35
C SER A 164 1.84 4.44 3.12
N GLN A 165 2.59 3.42 3.55
CA GLN A 165 4.05 3.48 3.59
C GLN A 165 4.70 2.56 2.56
N LEU A 166 5.55 3.11 1.69
CA LEU A 166 6.33 2.33 0.74
C LEU A 166 7.61 1.82 1.42
N VAL A 167 7.79 0.50 1.47
CA VAL A 167 8.94 -0.17 2.08
C VAL A 167 9.52 -1.19 1.12
N ARG A 168 10.78 -1.58 1.34
CA ARG A 168 11.34 -2.74 0.63
C ARG A 168 10.61 -4.00 1.07
N SER A 169 10.23 -4.83 0.11
CA SER A 169 9.61 -6.11 0.44
C SER A 169 10.66 -7.03 1.10
N PRO A 170 10.28 -7.93 2.03
CA PRO A 170 11.07 -9.08 2.40
C PRO A 170 11.35 -9.96 1.18
N GLY A 171 12.51 -10.59 1.14
CA GLY A 171 12.96 -11.41 0.02
C GLY A 171 14.47 -11.47 -0.11
N VAL A 172 14.92 -12.05 -1.22
CA VAL A 172 16.33 -12.13 -1.61
C VAL A 172 16.61 -11.07 -2.67
N TYR A 173 17.66 -10.28 -2.49
CA TYR A 173 18.07 -9.21 -3.41
C TYR A 173 19.53 -9.35 -3.80
N TYR A 174 19.79 -9.45 -5.10
CA TYR A 174 21.11 -9.49 -5.69
C TYR A 174 21.51 -8.11 -6.19
N ASP A 175 22.73 -7.70 -5.90
CA ASP A 175 23.26 -6.38 -6.19
C ASP A 175 24.72 -6.48 -6.65
N THR A 176 25.16 -5.49 -7.43
CA THR A 176 26.54 -5.37 -7.88
C THR A 176 27.10 -4.01 -7.50
N SER A 177 28.35 -3.97 -7.06
CA SER A 177 29.05 -2.74 -6.71
C SER A 177 30.50 -2.81 -7.18
N ILE A 178 31.02 -1.70 -7.68
CA ILE A 178 32.42 -1.65 -8.15
C ILE A 178 33.34 -1.29 -6.96
N ASP A 179 34.34 -2.14 -6.70
CA ASP A 179 35.37 -1.83 -5.71
C ASP A 179 36.30 -0.73 -6.23
N LYS A 180 36.19 0.47 -5.66
CA LYS A 180 36.97 1.66 -6.09
C LYS A 180 38.49 1.51 -6.09
N ALA A 181 39.03 0.47 -5.44
CA ALA A 181 40.48 0.25 -5.35
C ALA A 181 40.99 -0.76 -6.37
N THR A 182 40.14 -1.66 -6.86
CA THR A 182 40.53 -2.74 -7.78
C THR A 182 39.76 -2.72 -9.10
N ASP A 183 38.75 -1.85 -9.23
CA ASP A 183 37.83 -1.76 -10.37
C ASP A 183 37.18 -3.11 -10.73
N LYS A 184 37.09 -4.01 -9.75
CA LYS A 184 36.39 -5.29 -9.88
C LYS A 184 34.95 -5.16 -9.40
N ASP A 185 34.06 -5.87 -10.08
CA ASP A 185 32.67 -6.04 -9.66
C ASP A 185 32.60 -6.96 -8.43
N ILE A 186 31.98 -6.44 -7.38
CA ILE A 186 31.63 -7.15 -6.15
C ILE A 186 30.14 -7.45 -6.22
N PHE A 187 29.81 -8.73 -6.32
CA PHE A 187 28.44 -9.21 -6.23
C PHE A 187 28.08 -9.47 -4.78
N SER A 188 26.89 -9.05 -4.39
CA SER A 188 26.37 -9.28 -3.05
C SER A 188 24.90 -9.68 -3.11
N VAL A 189 24.46 -10.41 -2.10
CA VAL A 189 23.06 -10.78 -1.94
C VAL A 189 22.63 -10.56 -0.50
N ARG A 190 21.41 -10.06 -0.33
CA ARG A 190 20.82 -9.76 0.98
C ARG A 190 19.48 -10.48 1.09
N ILE A 191 19.35 -11.32 2.10
CA ILE A 191 18.08 -11.91 2.51
C ILE A 191 17.51 -11.04 3.63
N ILE A 192 16.42 -10.34 3.31
CA ILE A 192 15.74 -9.40 4.20
C ILE A 192 14.45 -10.05 4.70
N PRO A 193 14.32 -10.39 6.00
CA PRO A 193 13.06 -10.88 6.54
C PRO A 193 12.06 -9.75 6.81
N SER A 194 10.79 -10.13 7.02
CA SER A 194 9.79 -9.23 7.59
C SER A 194 10.15 -8.90 9.05
N ARG A 195 10.63 -9.91 9.78
CA ARG A 195 11.11 -9.82 11.17
C ARG A 195 12.23 -10.84 11.41
N GLY A 196 13.34 -10.41 11.98
CA GLY A 196 14.46 -11.30 12.32
C GLY A 196 15.81 -10.73 11.90
N ALA A 197 16.84 -11.57 12.00
CA ALA A 197 18.21 -11.21 11.64
C ALA A 197 18.41 -11.17 10.12
N TRP A 198 19.23 -10.24 9.63
CA TRP A 198 19.57 -10.21 8.20
C TRP A 198 20.66 -11.23 7.89
N LEU A 199 20.60 -11.82 6.70
CA LEU A 199 21.63 -12.73 6.20
C LEU A 199 22.17 -12.19 4.87
N GLU A 200 23.45 -11.87 4.82
CA GLU A 200 24.09 -11.23 3.67
C GLU A 200 25.26 -12.08 3.19
N PHE A 201 25.37 -12.29 1.89
CA PHE A 201 26.52 -12.96 1.26
C PHE A 201 27.20 -12.03 0.27
N ASP A 202 28.52 -12.15 0.13
CA ASP A 202 29.30 -11.32 -0.78
C ASP A 202 30.47 -12.10 -1.40
N VAL A 203 30.77 -11.83 -2.67
CA VAL A 203 32.02 -12.25 -3.30
C VAL A 203 32.96 -11.05 -3.26
N ASP A 204 34.03 -11.15 -2.46
CA ASP A 204 34.97 -10.04 -2.33
C ASP A 204 35.94 -9.94 -3.52
N LYS A 205 36.70 -8.84 -3.57
CA LYS A 205 37.71 -8.60 -4.62
C LYS A 205 38.84 -9.63 -4.71
N ARG A 206 38.97 -10.52 -3.72
CA ARG A 206 39.95 -11.62 -3.69
C ARG A 206 39.33 -12.93 -4.16
N ASP A 207 38.14 -12.86 -4.75
CA ASP A 207 37.36 -14.00 -5.24
C ASP A 207 37.15 -15.02 -4.11
N THR A 208 36.79 -14.53 -2.92
CA THR A 208 36.36 -15.36 -1.78
C THR A 208 34.93 -15.07 -1.41
N VAL A 209 34.19 -16.11 -1.05
CA VAL A 209 32.76 -16.00 -0.69
C VAL A 209 32.61 -15.84 0.81
N GLY A 210 31.94 -14.78 1.21
CA GLY A 210 31.72 -14.43 2.61
C GLY A 210 30.25 -14.39 2.99
N VAL A 211 30.01 -14.48 4.29
CA VAL A 211 28.70 -14.31 4.92
C VAL A 211 28.79 -13.32 6.09
N ARG A 212 27.76 -12.50 6.25
CA ARG A 212 27.51 -11.66 7.43
C ARG A 212 26.13 -11.97 7.96
N ILE A 213 26.08 -12.29 9.26
CA ILE A 213 24.84 -12.51 10.00
C ILE A 213 24.60 -11.25 10.83
N ASP A 214 23.42 -10.65 10.71
CA ASP A 214 23.00 -9.47 11.48
C ASP A 214 24.03 -8.31 11.46
N ARG A 215 24.60 -8.06 10.27
CA ARG A 215 25.63 -7.03 10.03
C ARG A 215 26.86 -7.15 10.93
N LYS A 216 27.14 -8.36 11.45
CA LYS A 216 28.37 -8.67 12.19
C LYS A 216 29.55 -8.94 11.25
N ARG A 217 30.67 -9.35 11.83
CA ARG A 217 31.93 -9.59 11.10
C ARG A 217 31.73 -10.62 9.99
N ARG A 218 32.34 -10.36 8.83
CA ARG A 218 32.38 -11.26 7.68
C ARG A 218 33.09 -12.57 8.05
N GLN A 219 32.51 -13.68 7.63
CA GLN A 219 33.06 -15.03 7.79
C GLN A 219 33.07 -15.74 6.44
N PRO A 220 33.94 -16.74 6.19
CA PRO A 220 33.83 -17.58 5.01
C PRO A 220 32.47 -18.26 4.96
N VAL A 221 31.85 -18.34 3.77
CA VAL A 221 30.51 -18.98 3.61
C VAL A 221 30.50 -20.45 4.06
N THR A 222 31.64 -21.13 3.93
CA THR A 222 31.82 -22.54 4.30
C THR A 222 31.66 -22.78 5.80
N VAL A 223 31.94 -21.77 6.64
CA VAL A 223 31.69 -21.84 8.09
C VAL A 223 30.19 -21.92 8.37
N LEU A 224 29.37 -21.16 7.63
CA LEU A 224 27.91 -21.27 7.78
C LEU A 224 27.41 -22.64 7.30
N LEU A 225 27.85 -23.10 6.13
CA LEU A 225 27.43 -24.40 5.59
C LEU A 225 27.80 -25.56 6.54
N LYS A 226 29.02 -25.57 7.07
CA LYS A 226 29.44 -26.55 8.09
C LYS A 226 28.62 -26.45 9.37
N ALA A 227 28.28 -25.24 9.81
CA ALA A 227 27.44 -25.02 10.99
C ALA A 227 25.98 -25.47 10.79
N LEU A 228 25.48 -25.47 9.55
CA LEU A 228 24.21 -26.10 9.18
C LEU A 228 24.29 -27.63 9.08
N GLY A 229 25.47 -28.22 9.26
CA GLY A 229 25.67 -29.67 9.27
C GLY A 229 26.17 -30.27 7.95
N TRP A 230 26.51 -29.45 6.95
CA TRP A 230 27.04 -29.94 5.68
C TRP A 230 28.50 -30.39 5.81
N THR A 231 28.82 -31.55 5.23
CA THR A 231 30.21 -32.02 5.16
C THR A 231 30.98 -31.34 4.04
N THR A 232 32.30 -31.34 4.13
CA THR A 232 33.19 -30.80 3.08
C THR A 232 32.93 -31.44 1.72
N GLU A 233 32.62 -32.73 1.70
CA GLU A 233 32.29 -33.52 0.50
C GLU A 233 30.98 -33.06 -0.13
N GLN A 234 29.92 -32.86 0.67
CA GLN A 234 28.63 -32.35 0.18
C GLN A 234 28.75 -30.94 -0.38
N ILE A 235 29.51 -30.07 0.29
CA ILE A 235 29.80 -28.71 -0.20
C ILE A 235 30.54 -28.78 -1.54
N ARG A 236 31.56 -29.64 -1.64
CA ARG A 236 32.34 -29.80 -2.88
C ARG A 236 31.49 -30.37 -4.02
N GLU A 237 30.60 -31.31 -3.73
CA GLU A 237 29.68 -31.89 -4.73
C GLU A 237 28.71 -30.84 -5.25
N ARG A 238 28.03 -30.11 -4.35
CA ARG A 238 27.02 -29.11 -4.74
C ARG A 238 27.61 -27.93 -5.53
N PHE A 239 28.80 -27.47 -5.15
CA PHE A 239 29.43 -26.27 -5.71
C PHE A 239 30.65 -26.59 -6.58
N ALA A 240 30.74 -27.80 -7.13
CA ALA A 240 31.86 -28.26 -7.94
C ALA A 240 32.16 -27.37 -9.16
N PHE A 241 31.14 -26.66 -9.66
CA PHE A 241 31.25 -25.77 -10.82
C PHE A 241 31.90 -24.42 -10.50
N SER A 242 32.07 -24.04 -9.23
CA SER A 242 32.58 -22.72 -8.83
C SER A 242 33.99 -22.81 -8.23
N GLU A 243 35.00 -22.35 -8.98
CA GLU A 243 36.38 -22.24 -8.49
C GLU A 243 36.48 -21.29 -7.26
N THR A 244 35.69 -20.22 -7.26
CA THR A 244 35.63 -19.21 -6.18
C THR A 244 35.25 -19.83 -4.83
N LEU A 245 34.23 -20.71 -4.81
CA LEU A 245 33.81 -21.37 -3.57
C LEU A 245 34.81 -22.46 -3.16
N LEU A 246 35.37 -23.22 -4.10
CA LEU A 246 36.40 -24.22 -3.81
C LEU A 246 37.66 -23.57 -3.20
N ALA A 247 38.11 -22.44 -3.74
CA ALA A 247 39.22 -21.67 -3.17
C ALA A 247 38.90 -21.11 -1.77
N THR A 248 37.64 -20.81 -1.49
CA THR A 248 37.17 -20.41 -0.15
C THR A 248 37.23 -21.59 0.82
N LEU A 249 36.82 -22.79 0.36
CA LEU A 249 36.84 -24.03 1.15
C LEU A 249 38.27 -24.48 1.50
N GLU A 250 39.24 -24.31 0.60
CA GLU A 250 40.65 -24.60 0.88
C GLU A 250 41.28 -23.66 1.92
N LYS A 251 40.83 -22.40 1.95
CA LYS A 251 41.29 -21.39 2.91
C LYS A 251 40.58 -21.49 4.26
N ASP A 252 39.55 -22.31 4.37
CA ASP A 252 38.79 -22.49 5.60
C ASP A 252 39.53 -23.43 6.57
N HIS A 253 39.88 -22.91 7.74
CA HIS A 253 40.61 -23.65 8.77
C HIS A 253 39.70 -24.40 9.77
N THR A 254 38.37 -24.28 9.66
CA THR A 254 37.43 -24.98 10.55
C THR A 254 37.26 -26.44 10.12
N ALA A 255 37.52 -27.39 11.03
CA ALA A 255 37.60 -28.81 10.65
C ALA A 255 36.24 -29.52 10.65
N GLY A 256 35.24 -29.01 11.38
CA GLY A 256 33.93 -29.65 11.49
C GLY A 256 32.80 -28.75 12.00
N THR A 257 31.59 -29.29 12.03
CA THR A 257 30.34 -28.61 12.40
C THR A 257 30.42 -27.90 13.76
N ASP A 258 30.98 -28.58 14.76
CA ASP A 258 31.06 -28.05 16.13
C ASP A 258 31.98 -26.82 16.21
N GLU A 259 33.14 -26.86 15.57
CA GLU A 259 34.06 -25.72 15.54
C GLU A 259 33.45 -24.53 14.79
N ALA A 260 32.74 -24.79 13.68
CA ALA A 260 32.05 -23.76 12.91
C ALA A 260 30.92 -23.08 13.71
N LEU A 261 30.11 -23.87 14.43
CA LEU A 261 29.08 -23.36 15.34
C LEU A 261 29.68 -22.47 16.44
N LEU A 262 30.77 -22.91 17.07
CA LEU A 262 31.45 -22.15 18.12
C LEU A 262 32.07 -20.86 17.57
N ASP A 263 32.62 -20.86 16.36
CA ASP A 263 33.18 -19.67 15.71
C ASP A 263 32.09 -18.62 15.39
N ILE A 264 30.94 -19.07 14.85
CA ILE A 264 29.77 -18.20 14.65
C ILE A 264 29.30 -17.62 15.98
N TYR A 265 29.17 -18.45 17.02
CA TYR A 265 28.72 -18.00 18.34
C TYR A 265 29.62 -16.93 18.94
N ARG A 266 30.95 -17.12 18.91
CA ARG A 266 31.93 -16.16 19.43
C ARG A 266 31.82 -14.79 18.75
N LYS A 267 31.52 -14.76 17.46
CA LYS A 267 31.38 -13.51 16.69
C LYS A 267 30.04 -12.83 16.88
N LEU A 268 28.96 -13.60 17.08
CA LEU A 268 27.64 -13.07 17.37
C LEU A 268 27.53 -12.55 18.80
N ARG A 269 28.09 -13.28 19.78
CA ARG A 269 28.06 -12.98 21.22
C ARG A 269 29.46 -12.94 21.82
N PRO A 270 30.25 -11.88 21.54
CA PRO A 270 31.58 -11.74 22.11
C PRO A 270 31.48 -11.53 23.63
N GLY A 271 31.92 -12.53 24.40
CA GLY A 271 31.96 -12.47 25.87
C GLY A 271 31.19 -13.57 26.59
N GLU A 272 30.31 -14.30 25.90
CA GLU A 272 29.66 -15.48 26.44
C GLU A 272 30.50 -16.74 26.15
N PRO A 273 30.69 -17.66 27.13
CA PRO A 273 31.39 -18.91 26.88
C PRO A 273 30.60 -19.75 25.86
N PRO A 274 31.19 -20.13 24.72
CA PRO A 274 30.47 -20.85 23.68
C PRO A 274 30.34 -22.34 24.06
N THR A 275 29.11 -22.85 24.10
CA THR A 275 28.83 -24.29 24.19
C THR A 275 28.21 -24.75 22.87
N LYS A 276 28.35 -26.04 22.54
CA LYS A 276 27.81 -26.60 21.29
C LYS A 276 26.30 -26.44 21.23
N GLU A 277 25.63 -26.79 22.33
CA GLU A 277 24.18 -26.75 22.46
C GLU A 277 23.65 -25.32 22.37
N SER A 278 24.31 -24.36 23.04
CA SER A 278 23.92 -22.95 22.96
C SER A 278 24.14 -22.36 21.56
N ALA A 279 25.19 -22.79 20.85
CA ALA A 279 25.50 -22.32 19.51
C ALA A 279 24.50 -22.85 18.48
N GLN A 280 24.18 -24.14 18.53
CA GLN A 280 23.16 -24.74 17.67
C GLN A 280 21.79 -24.11 17.95
N ALA A 281 21.38 -24.01 19.21
CA ALA A 281 20.11 -23.37 19.58
C ALA A 281 20.05 -21.91 19.13
N LEU A 282 21.15 -21.16 19.18
CA LEU A 282 21.19 -19.78 18.69
C LEU A 282 20.94 -19.73 17.18
N LEU A 283 21.61 -20.57 16.39
CA LEU A 283 21.46 -20.60 14.94
C LEU A 283 20.04 -21.02 14.53
N GLU A 284 19.51 -22.07 15.16
CA GLU A 284 18.11 -22.51 14.99
C GLU A 284 17.12 -21.38 15.29
N ASN A 285 17.30 -20.69 16.42
CA ASN A 285 16.45 -19.58 16.81
C ASN A 285 16.60 -18.36 15.90
N LEU A 286 17.73 -18.17 15.22
CA LEU A 286 17.95 -17.00 14.38
C LEU A 286 17.24 -17.08 13.03
N PHE A 287 17.08 -18.28 12.45
CA PHE A 287 16.59 -18.42 11.07
C PHE A 287 15.44 -19.43 10.91
N PHE A 288 15.34 -20.43 11.79
CA PHE A 288 14.50 -21.61 11.60
C PHE A 288 13.33 -21.72 12.60
N LYS A 289 13.22 -20.78 13.55
CA LYS A 289 12.12 -20.72 14.54
C LYS A 289 11.21 -19.52 14.28
N GLU A 290 9.93 -19.80 14.00
CA GLU A 290 8.88 -18.81 13.66
C GLU A 290 8.73 -17.71 14.72
N LYS A 291 8.88 -18.05 16.01
CA LYS A 291 8.80 -17.09 17.12
C LYS A 291 9.86 -15.97 17.02
N ARG A 292 10.97 -16.19 16.33
CA ARG A 292 12.11 -15.25 16.26
C ARG A 292 12.41 -14.75 14.85
N TYR A 293 12.06 -15.52 13.83
CA TYR A 293 12.30 -15.20 12.43
C TYR A 293 11.03 -15.40 11.61
N ASP A 294 10.71 -14.46 10.73
CA ASP A 294 9.55 -14.50 9.86
C ASP A 294 9.75 -13.69 8.58
N LEU A 295 9.54 -14.33 7.43
CA LEU A 295 9.52 -13.75 6.09
C LEU A 295 8.16 -13.11 5.76
N ALA A 296 7.10 -13.45 6.51
CA ALA A 296 5.70 -13.29 6.15
C ALA A 296 5.33 -14.04 4.85
N LYS A 297 4.03 -14.22 4.61
CA LYS A 297 3.50 -14.87 3.39
C LYS A 297 4.08 -14.27 2.11
N VAL A 298 4.17 -12.94 2.04
CA VAL A 298 4.75 -12.20 0.91
C VAL A 298 6.25 -12.44 0.74
N GLY A 299 7.02 -12.52 1.82
CA GLY A 299 8.45 -12.77 1.71
C GLY A 299 8.73 -14.17 1.21
N ARG A 300 8.02 -15.17 1.74
CA ARG A 300 8.09 -16.56 1.25
C ARG A 300 7.69 -16.64 -0.23
N TYR A 301 6.59 -16.01 -0.65
CA TYR A 301 6.19 -15.92 -2.05
C TYR A 301 7.30 -15.32 -2.93
N LYS A 302 7.94 -14.22 -2.49
CA LYS A 302 9.05 -13.60 -3.22
C LYS A 302 10.30 -14.48 -3.31
N VAL A 303 10.70 -15.13 -2.22
CA VAL A 303 11.85 -16.04 -2.21
C VAL A 303 11.60 -17.19 -3.18
N ASN A 304 10.41 -17.81 -3.11
CA ASN A 304 9.99 -18.87 -4.00
C ASN A 304 10.03 -18.44 -5.47
N LYS A 305 9.47 -17.28 -5.79
CA LYS A 305 9.44 -16.74 -7.16
C LYS A 305 10.84 -16.40 -7.69
N LYS A 306 11.71 -15.85 -6.84
CA LYS A 306 13.09 -15.47 -7.21
C LYS A 306 14.01 -16.69 -7.39
N LEU A 307 13.86 -17.70 -6.53
CA LEU A 307 14.70 -18.90 -6.53
C LEU A 307 14.06 -20.09 -7.23
N GLY A 308 12.89 -19.94 -7.87
CA GLY A 308 12.21 -21.04 -8.56
C GLY A 308 11.78 -22.19 -7.64
N MET A 309 11.52 -21.90 -6.36
CA MET A 309 11.15 -22.90 -5.35
C MET A 309 9.64 -22.98 -5.15
N ASN A 310 9.17 -24.15 -4.72
CA ASN A 310 7.75 -24.38 -4.44
C ASN A 310 7.51 -24.80 -2.98
N VAL A 311 8.00 -23.98 -2.05
CA VAL A 311 7.73 -24.14 -0.61
C VAL A 311 6.36 -23.52 -0.29
N PRO A 312 5.50 -24.13 0.56
CA PRO A 312 4.23 -23.51 0.94
C PRO A 312 4.39 -22.08 1.45
N VAL A 313 3.53 -21.16 1.00
CA VAL A 313 3.56 -19.73 1.40
C VAL A 313 3.31 -19.51 2.90
N THR A 314 2.78 -20.52 3.59
CA THR A 314 2.60 -20.55 5.03
C THR A 314 3.91 -20.73 5.80
N THR A 315 4.98 -21.20 5.16
CA THR A 315 6.28 -21.39 5.80
C THR A 315 7.00 -20.05 5.95
N GLY A 316 6.85 -19.43 7.13
CA GLY A 316 7.42 -18.11 7.45
C GLY A 316 8.92 -18.09 7.76
N VAL A 317 9.56 -19.23 8.06
CA VAL A 317 11.00 -19.31 8.35
C VAL A 317 11.82 -19.63 7.12
N LEU A 318 13.13 -19.33 7.12
CA LEU A 318 14.04 -19.82 6.07
C LEU A 318 14.22 -21.33 6.16
N THR A 319 14.52 -21.96 5.03
CA THR A 319 14.95 -23.35 4.91
C THR A 319 16.44 -23.41 4.54
N GLU A 320 17.09 -24.53 4.77
CA GLU A 320 18.49 -24.71 4.36
C GLU A 320 18.65 -24.59 2.84
N ASP A 321 17.68 -25.11 2.07
CA ASP A 321 17.68 -25.04 0.62
C ASP A 321 17.58 -23.61 0.10
N ASP A 322 16.79 -22.75 0.75
CA ASP A 322 16.74 -21.30 0.45
C ASP A 322 18.15 -20.71 0.51
N ILE A 323 18.91 -21.03 1.57
CA ILE A 323 20.25 -20.51 1.80
C ILE A 323 21.24 -21.04 0.75
N VAL A 324 21.24 -22.35 0.52
CA VAL A 324 22.15 -23.00 -0.43
C VAL A 324 21.91 -22.51 -1.85
N THR A 325 20.65 -22.40 -2.26
CA THR A 325 20.29 -21.93 -3.61
C THR A 325 20.55 -20.44 -3.77
N THR A 326 20.40 -19.65 -2.70
CA THR A 326 20.81 -18.24 -2.69
C THR A 326 22.30 -18.09 -2.96
N ILE A 327 23.14 -18.93 -2.33
CA ILE A 327 24.60 -18.96 -2.55
C ILE A 327 24.91 -19.42 -3.97
N GLU A 328 24.22 -20.45 -4.47
CA GLU A 328 24.40 -20.95 -5.84
C GLU A 328 24.12 -19.86 -6.88
N TYR A 329 22.99 -19.16 -6.76
CA TYR A 329 22.62 -18.06 -7.63
C TYR A 329 23.69 -16.95 -7.60
N LEU A 330 24.18 -16.56 -6.41
CA LEU A 330 25.23 -15.55 -6.28
C LEU A 330 26.49 -15.94 -7.05
N LEU A 331 26.89 -17.21 -6.99
CA LEU A 331 28.08 -17.72 -7.68
C LEU A 331 27.90 -17.74 -9.20
N ARG A 332 26.72 -18.15 -9.67
CA ARG A 332 26.39 -18.13 -11.10
C ARG A 332 26.32 -16.71 -11.65
N LEU A 333 25.75 -15.79 -10.88
CA LEU A 333 25.75 -14.36 -11.20
C LEU A 333 27.18 -13.81 -11.31
N HIS A 334 28.06 -14.17 -10.38
CA HIS A 334 29.48 -13.78 -10.42
C HIS A 334 30.23 -14.42 -11.61
N ALA A 335 29.85 -15.64 -12.02
CA ALA A 335 30.40 -16.31 -13.19
C ALA A 335 29.89 -15.73 -14.53
N GLY A 336 28.91 -14.82 -14.49
CA GLY A 336 28.30 -14.21 -15.68
C GLY A 336 27.28 -15.10 -16.39
N GLU A 337 26.74 -16.11 -15.70
CA GLU A 337 25.65 -16.94 -16.22
C GLU A 337 24.33 -16.16 -16.19
N THR A 338 23.46 -16.39 -17.19
CA THR A 338 22.19 -15.67 -17.37
C THR A 338 20.96 -16.50 -17.01
N SER A 339 21.10 -17.80 -16.83
CA SER A 339 20.05 -18.68 -16.31
C SER A 339 20.63 -19.75 -15.39
N MET A 340 19.79 -20.27 -14.50
CA MET A 340 20.12 -21.41 -13.67
C MET A 340 18.93 -22.36 -13.56
N THR A 341 19.22 -23.65 -13.53
CA THR A 341 18.22 -24.69 -13.30
C THR A 341 18.20 -25.04 -11.82
N VAL A 342 17.06 -24.86 -11.19
CA VAL A 342 16.83 -25.24 -9.80
C VAL A 342 16.13 -26.60 -9.80
N HIS A 343 16.82 -27.59 -9.24
CA HIS A 343 16.28 -28.94 -9.16
C HIS A 343 15.11 -29.02 -8.17
N GLY A 344 13.97 -29.51 -8.65
CA GLY A 344 12.76 -29.61 -7.85
C GLY A 344 12.90 -30.65 -6.73
N GLN A 345 12.38 -30.34 -5.54
CA GLN A 345 12.34 -31.31 -4.44
C GLN A 345 11.18 -32.31 -4.59
N GLY A 346 11.37 -33.55 -4.13
CA GLY A 346 10.30 -34.52 -4.00
C GLY A 346 9.67 -35.00 -5.32
N GLY A 347 10.41 -34.96 -6.43
CA GLY A 347 9.91 -35.34 -7.76
C GLY A 347 9.21 -34.20 -8.52
N GLN A 348 9.34 -32.96 -8.06
CA GLN A 348 8.91 -31.76 -8.80
C GLN A 348 9.81 -31.52 -10.02
N PRO A 349 9.27 -30.92 -11.10
CA PRO A 349 10.04 -30.61 -12.29
C PRO A 349 11.11 -29.55 -11.98
N ASP A 350 12.25 -29.69 -12.66
CA ASP A 350 13.30 -28.68 -12.67
C ASP A 350 12.74 -27.36 -13.21
N THR A 351 13.06 -26.26 -12.52
CA THR A 351 12.61 -24.92 -12.90
C THR A 351 13.81 -24.11 -13.37
N GLU A 352 13.76 -23.60 -14.60
CA GLU A 352 14.76 -22.66 -15.10
C GLU A 352 14.37 -21.24 -14.70
N ILE A 353 15.30 -20.53 -14.07
CA ILE A 353 15.12 -19.13 -13.65
C ILE A 353 16.22 -18.24 -14.27
N PRO A 354 15.91 -16.98 -14.61
CA PRO A 354 16.92 -16.03 -15.05
C PRO A 354 17.83 -15.62 -13.90
N VAL A 355 19.12 -15.49 -14.18
CA VAL A 355 20.15 -15.00 -13.26
C VAL A 355 20.44 -13.54 -13.60
N GLU A 356 19.75 -12.65 -12.90
CA GLU A 356 19.91 -11.20 -13.03
C GLU A 356 20.02 -10.49 -11.67
N ILE A 357 20.57 -9.28 -11.69
CA ILE A 357 20.57 -8.34 -10.56
C ILE A 357 19.17 -7.80 -10.30
N ASP A 358 18.88 -7.39 -9.06
CA ASP A 358 17.60 -6.82 -8.70
C ASP A 358 17.67 -5.30 -8.61
N ASP A 359 16.72 -4.63 -9.26
CA ASP A 359 16.49 -3.20 -9.04
C ASP A 359 15.66 -3.01 -7.76
N ILE A 360 16.27 -2.39 -6.75
CA ILE A 360 15.67 -2.14 -5.44
C ILE A 360 14.53 -1.09 -5.46
N ASP A 361 14.42 -0.32 -6.54
CA ASP A 361 13.46 0.75 -6.72
C ASP A 361 12.26 0.30 -7.57
N HIS A 362 12.41 -0.80 -8.31
CA HIS A 362 11.31 -1.48 -8.99
C HIS A 362 10.14 -1.82 -8.05
N PHE A 363 8.89 -1.60 -8.48
CA PHE A 363 7.69 -1.86 -7.67
C PHE A 363 7.37 -3.35 -7.45
N GLY A 364 8.09 -4.28 -8.08
CA GLY A 364 8.11 -5.70 -7.66
C GLY A 364 8.99 -5.94 -6.41
N ASN A 365 9.87 -4.98 -6.10
CA ASN A 365 10.82 -5.03 -4.99
C ASN A 365 10.46 -4.06 -3.85
N ARG A 366 9.58 -3.10 -4.12
CA ARG A 366 8.95 -2.24 -3.13
C ARG A 366 7.48 -2.61 -2.94
N ARG A 367 7.03 -2.68 -1.70
CA ARG A 367 5.62 -2.92 -1.35
C ARG A 367 5.06 -1.78 -0.54
N LEU A 368 3.75 -1.63 -0.59
CA LEU A 368 2.99 -0.67 0.20
C LEU A 368 2.42 -1.35 1.44
N ARG A 369 2.81 -0.85 2.61
CA ARG A 369 2.11 -1.14 3.87
C ARG A 369 0.94 -0.20 4.01
N THR A 370 -0.26 -0.76 3.94
CA THR A 370 -1.52 -0.02 4.10
C THR A 370 -1.86 0.14 5.58
N VAL A 371 -2.89 0.94 5.88
CA VAL A 371 -3.32 1.25 7.26
C VAL A 371 -3.54 0.01 8.12
N GLY A 372 -4.17 -1.03 7.57
CA GLY A 372 -4.41 -2.31 8.22
C GLY A 372 -3.12 -2.97 8.69
N GLU A 373 -2.12 -3.11 7.80
CA GLU A 373 -0.84 -3.75 8.12
C GLU A 373 -0.04 -2.91 9.14
N LEU A 374 -0.09 -1.58 9.02
CA LEU A 374 0.58 -0.68 9.96
C LEU A 374 0.01 -0.85 11.37
N ILE A 375 -1.32 -0.88 11.52
CA ILE A 375 -1.98 -1.09 12.81
C ILE A 375 -1.75 -2.52 13.31
N GLN A 376 -1.86 -3.54 12.44
CA GLN A 376 -1.58 -4.94 12.76
C GLN A 376 -0.19 -5.11 13.40
N ASN A 377 0.83 -4.46 12.84
CA ASN A 377 2.18 -4.48 13.37
C ASN A 377 2.28 -3.87 14.78
N GLN A 378 1.55 -2.79 15.06
CA GLN A 378 1.54 -2.18 16.40
C GLN A 378 0.84 -3.06 17.43
N ILE A 379 -0.26 -3.70 17.03
CA ILE A 379 -0.96 -4.68 17.85
C ILE A 379 -0.05 -5.86 18.16
N ARG A 380 0.67 -6.39 17.16
CA ARG A 380 1.64 -7.47 17.32
C ARG A 380 2.73 -7.11 18.34
N VAL A 381 3.29 -5.89 18.26
CA VAL A 381 4.27 -5.39 19.25
C VAL A 381 3.66 -5.30 20.65
N GLY A 382 2.44 -4.77 20.76
CA GLY A 382 1.71 -4.68 22.03
C GLY A 382 1.42 -6.06 22.64
N LEU A 383 0.98 -7.01 21.82
CA LEU A 383 0.69 -8.38 22.21
C LEU A 383 1.96 -9.15 22.60
N SER A 384 3.09 -8.95 21.92
CA SER A 384 4.36 -9.55 22.33
C SER A 384 4.82 -9.08 23.71
N ARG A 385 4.59 -7.80 24.06
CA ARG A 385 4.84 -7.29 25.42
C ARG A 385 3.88 -7.91 26.44
N MET A 386 2.62 -8.08 26.07
CA MET A 386 1.61 -8.78 26.90
C MET A 386 1.98 -10.26 27.10
N GLU A 387 2.45 -10.95 26.06
CA GLU A 387 2.89 -12.34 26.10
C GLU A 387 3.90 -12.58 27.21
N ARG A 388 4.90 -11.70 27.29
CA ARG A 388 5.95 -11.77 28.31
C ARG A 388 5.37 -11.65 29.72
N VAL A 389 4.41 -10.76 29.92
CA VAL A 389 3.72 -10.58 31.21
C VAL A 389 2.88 -11.81 31.56
N VAL A 390 2.21 -12.41 30.57
CA VAL A 390 1.44 -13.64 30.75
C VAL A 390 2.36 -14.79 31.20
N ARG A 391 3.49 -15.00 30.51
CA ARG A 391 4.47 -16.04 30.87
C ARG A 391 5.05 -15.85 32.27
N GLU A 392 5.32 -14.61 32.66
CA GLU A 392 5.80 -14.27 34.01
C GLU A 392 4.72 -14.51 35.09
N ARG A 393 3.45 -14.23 34.79
CA ARG A 393 2.33 -14.45 35.72
C ARG A 393 1.99 -15.92 35.88
N MET A 394 2.12 -16.73 34.82
CA MET A 394 1.90 -18.18 34.89
C MET A 394 2.83 -18.88 35.89
N THR A 395 4.06 -18.40 36.06
CA THR A 395 5.03 -19.01 36.99
C THR A 395 4.97 -18.43 38.41
N THR A 396 4.33 -17.27 38.59
CA THR A 396 4.30 -16.56 39.88
C THR A 396 2.96 -16.67 40.61
N GLN A 397 1.86 -16.86 39.88
CA GLN A 397 0.53 -17.01 40.47
C GLN A 397 0.27 -18.47 40.88
N ASP A 398 -0.62 -18.65 41.86
CA ASP A 398 -1.07 -19.96 42.28
C ASP A 398 -1.95 -20.61 41.20
N VAL A 399 -1.62 -21.84 40.83
CA VAL A 399 -2.14 -22.54 39.65
C VAL A 399 -3.67 -22.68 39.69
N GLU A 400 -4.24 -22.93 40.87
CA GLU A 400 -5.70 -23.10 41.02
C GLU A 400 -6.48 -21.78 40.89
N ALA A 401 -5.86 -20.65 41.23
CA ALA A 401 -6.47 -19.33 41.23
C ALA A 401 -6.35 -18.59 39.88
N ILE A 402 -5.61 -19.15 38.91
CA ILE A 402 -5.40 -18.53 37.61
C ILE A 402 -6.71 -18.49 36.81
N THR A 403 -7.00 -17.33 36.23
CA THR A 403 -8.05 -17.11 35.22
C THR A 403 -7.47 -16.28 34.06
N PRO A 404 -8.05 -16.33 32.85
CA PRO A 404 -7.60 -15.48 31.75
C PRO A 404 -7.50 -13.99 32.13
N GLN A 405 -8.47 -13.48 32.90
CA GLN A 405 -8.50 -12.09 33.35
C GLN A 405 -7.34 -11.71 34.29
N THR A 406 -6.85 -12.63 35.13
CA THR A 406 -5.71 -12.36 36.03
C THR A 406 -4.37 -12.40 35.29
N LEU A 407 -4.28 -13.17 34.19
CA LEU A 407 -3.08 -13.26 33.36
C LEU A 407 -2.93 -12.07 32.41
N ILE A 408 -4.03 -11.66 31.78
CA ILE A 408 -4.01 -10.66 30.71
C ILE A 408 -3.87 -9.25 31.29
N ASN A 409 -2.86 -8.52 30.80
CA ASN A 409 -2.70 -7.09 31.06
C ASN A 409 -2.71 -6.33 29.73
N ILE A 410 -3.81 -5.61 29.47
CA ILE A 410 -4.05 -4.93 28.20
C ILE A 410 -3.26 -3.62 28.04
N ARG A 411 -2.67 -3.08 29.11
CA ARG A 411 -2.00 -1.76 29.07
C ARG A 411 -0.93 -1.65 27.98
N PRO A 412 -0.06 -2.65 27.74
CA PRO A 412 0.94 -2.58 26.67
C PRO A 412 0.33 -2.54 25.26
N VAL A 413 -0.82 -3.21 25.06
CA VAL A 413 -1.53 -3.24 23.78
C VAL A 413 -2.17 -1.89 23.49
N VAL A 414 -2.96 -1.36 24.43
CA VAL A 414 -3.62 -0.06 24.31
C VAL A 414 -2.59 1.06 24.17
N ALA A 415 -1.46 0.99 24.90
CA ALA A 415 -0.39 1.96 24.80
C ALA A 415 0.25 1.98 23.40
N ALA A 416 0.50 0.82 22.80
CA ALA A 416 1.08 0.74 21.46
C ALA A 416 0.16 1.37 20.39
N ILE A 417 -1.15 1.09 20.46
CA ILE A 417 -2.14 1.69 19.56
C ILE A 417 -2.21 3.21 19.76
N ARG A 418 -2.27 3.68 21.01
CA ARG A 418 -2.33 5.12 21.33
C ARG A 418 -1.06 5.86 20.90
N GLU A 419 0.12 5.25 21.07
CA GLU A 419 1.41 5.81 20.63
C GLU A 419 1.47 5.95 19.11
N PHE A 420 0.99 4.94 18.37
CA PHE A 420 0.89 4.99 16.92
C PHE A 420 -0.02 6.13 16.45
N PHE A 421 -1.26 6.17 16.91
CA PHE A 421 -2.20 7.20 16.48
C PHE A 421 -1.83 8.59 16.95
N GLY A 422 -1.16 8.73 18.10
CA GLY A 422 -0.77 10.03 18.66
C GLY A 422 0.50 10.62 18.03
N THR A 423 1.57 9.83 17.96
CA THR A 423 2.94 10.32 17.70
C THR A 423 3.60 9.79 16.43
N SER A 424 2.99 8.83 15.71
CA SER A 424 3.57 8.30 14.48
C SER A 424 3.65 9.36 13.37
N GLN A 425 4.74 9.35 12.60
CA GLN A 425 4.87 10.14 11.38
C GLN A 425 3.81 9.78 10.32
N LEU A 426 3.27 8.55 10.39
CA LEU A 426 2.26 8.06 9.45
C LEU A 426 0.83 8.44 9.87
N SER A 427 0.59 8.76 11.15
CA SER A 427 -0.69 9.26 11.66
C SER A 427 -0.69 10.79 11.61
N GLN A 428 -1.14 11.35 10.49
CA GLN A 428 -1.06 12.79 10.22
C GLN A 428 -2.40 13.46 10.45
N PHE A 429 -2.37 14.75 10.81
CA PHE A 429 -3.58 15.58 10.79
C PHE A 429 -4.14 15.60 9.37
N MET A 430 -5.45 15.37 9.23
CA MET A 430 -6.07 15.36 7.92
C MET A 430 -5.91 16.74 7.26
N ASP A 431 -5.51 16.74 5.98
CA ASP A 431 -5.49 17.95 5.18
C ASP A 431 -6.92 18.23 4.74
N GLN A 432 -7.47 19.33 5.21
CA GLN A 432 -8.88 19.69 5.04
C GLN A 432 -9.02 21.11 4.49
N THR A 433 -8.02 21.56 3.73
CA THR A 433 -8.10 22.83 3.04
C THR A 433 -9.30 22.84 2.10
N ASN A 434 -9.44 21.79 1.28
CA ASN A 434 -10.59 21.48 0.44
C ASN A 434 -10.75 19.94 0.29
N PRO A 435 -11.85 19.45 -0.32
CA PRO A 435 -12.08 18.00 -0.45
C PRO A 435 -11.00 17.26 -1.26
N LEU A 436 -10.40 17.91 -2.28
CA LEU A 436 -9.30 17.31 -3.06
C LEU A 436 -8.08 17.06 -2.17
N ALA A 437 -7.73 18.03 -1.33
CA ALA A 437 -6.61 17.91 -0.40
C ALA A 437 -6.80 16.70 0.52
N GLY A 438 -8.01 16.51 1.05
CA GLY A 438 -8.39 15.36 1.87
C GLY A 438 -8.30 14.04 1.10
N LEU A 439 -8.87 13.98 -0.10
CA LEU A 439 -8.85 12.79 -0.95
C LEU A 439 -7.42 12.38 -1.33
N THR A 440 -6.60 13.32 -1.79
CA THR A 440 -5.19 13.08 -2.10
C THR A 440 -4.43 12.60 -0.87
N HIS A 441 -4.66 13.20 0.30
CA HIS A 441 -3.94 12.81 1.52
C HIS A 441 -4.23 11.34 1.89
N LYS A 442 -5.48 10.87 1.72
CA LYS A 442 -5.87 9.47 1.94
C LYS A 442 -5.19 8.50 0.95
N ARG A 443 -4.86 8.96 -0.27
CA ARG A 443 -4.20 8.19 -1.34
C ARG A 443 -2.68 8.40 -1.42
N ARG A 444 -2.09 9.03 -0.40
CA ARG A 444 -0.66 9.36 -0.36
C ARG A 444 0.19 8.13 -0.08
N LEU A 445 1.31 8.03 -0.79
CA LEU A 445 2.35 7.02 -0.62
C LEU A 445 3.58 7.70 -0.04
N SER A 446 4.09 7.21 1.10
CA SER A 446 5.29 7.77 1.74
C SER A 446 6.39 6.74 1.88
N ALA A 447 7.59 7.03 1.37
CA ALA A 447 8.79 6.23 1.63
C ALA A 447 9.41 6.49 3.02
N LEU A 448 8.88 7.48 3.76
CA LEU A 448 9.38 7.91 5.06
C LEU A 448 8.72 7.12 6.21
N GLY A 449 9.23 7.31 7.42
CA GLY A 449 8.67 6.71 8.64
C GLY A 449 9.39 5.42 9.09
N PRO A 450 8.97 4.85 10.23
CA PRO A 450 9.62 3.67 10.80
C PRO A 450 9.63 2.48 9.83
N GLY A 451 10.79 1.87 9.61
CA GLY A 451 10.96 0.75 8.66
C GLY A 451 11.07 1.17 7.18
N GLY A 452 10.82 2.44 6.86
CA GLY A 452 11.11 3.04 5.56
C GLY A 452 12.50 3.66 5.51
N ILE A 453 12.66 4.67 4.67
CA ILE A 453 13.92 5.39 4.47
C ILE A 453 13.86 6.71 5.26
N SER A 454 14.98 7.12 5.87
CA SER A 454 15.07 8.45 6.48
C SER A 454 15.43 9.49 5.41
N ARG A 455 14.92 10.71 5.56
CA ARG A 455 15.14 11.80 4.59
C ARG A 455 16.63 12.02 4.26
N GLU A 456 17.49 11.97 5.28
CA GLU A 456 18.94 12.19 5.16
C GLU A 456 19.69 11.04 4.47
N ARG A 457 19.12 9.83 4.48
CA ARG A 457 19.74 8.64 3.88
C ARG A 457 19.18 8.30 2.50
N ALA A 458 18.17 9.04 2.04
CA ALA A 458 17.61 8.85 0.71
C ALA A 458 18.58 9.41 -0.34
N SER A 459 19.07 8.54 -1.24
CA SER A 459 19.83 8.94 -2.43
C SER A 459 18.93 9.65 -3.44
N MET A 460 19.52 10.19 -4.50
CA MET A 460 18.75 10.78 -5.62
C MET A 460 17.99 9.71 -6.40
N ASP A 461 18.57 8.53 -6.61
CA ASP A 461 17.94 7.43 -7.37
C ASP A 461 16.56 7.04 -6.80
N VAL A 462 16.43 7.02 -5.47
CA VAL A 462 15.16 6.71 -4.78
C VAL A 462 14.08 7.78 -5.00
N ARG A 463 14.48 9.00 -5.37
CA ARG A 463 13.57 10.12 -5.62
C ARG A 463 13.14 10.21 -7.07
N ASP A 464 13.86 9.55 -7.98
CA ASP A 464 13.58 9.58 -9.39
C ASP A 464 12.36 8.72 -9.75
N VAL A 465 11.83 8.96 -10.95
CA VAL A 465 10.69 8.21 -11.47
C VAL A 465 11.20 6.93 -12.13
N HIS A 466 10.86 5.78 -11.55
CA HIS A 466 11.14 4.48 -12.14
C HIS A 466 10.05 4.09 -13.16
N PRO A 467 10.38 3.45 -14.31
CA PRO A 467 9.39 3.02 -15.31
C PRO A 467 8.23 2.17 -14.76
N SER A 468 8.50 1.35 -13.74
CA SER A 468 7.48 0.52 -13.06
C SER A 468 6.42 1.33 -12.31
N HIS A 469 6.63 2.64 -12.11
CA HIS A 469 5.63 3.53 -11.52
C HIS A 469 4.42 3.74 -12.44
N TYR A 470 4.56 3.47 -13.75
CA TYR A 470 3.48 3.64 -14.72
C TYR A 470 2.20 2.92 -14.27
N GLY A 471 1.08 3.64 -14.24
CA GLY A 471 -0.22 3.11 -13.80
C GLY A 471 -0.34 2.80 -12.31
N ARG A 472 0.71 3.04 -11.50
CA ARG A 472 0.78 2.68 -10.07
C ARG A 472 0.97 3.91 -9.18
N MET A 473 2.02 4.68 -9.41
CA MET A 473 2.31 5.93 -8.69
C MET A 473 2.45 7.06 -9.69
N CYS A 474 1.80 8.19 -9.40
CA CYS A 474 1.81 9.33 -10.30
C CYS A 474 3.22 9.92 -10.42
N PRO A 475 3.73 10.13 -11.67
CA PRO A 475 5.05 10.74 -11.88
C PRO A 475 5.04 12.27 -11.74
N ILE A 476 3.86 12.89 -11.65
CA ILE A 476 3.70 14.35 -11.59
C ILE A 476 3.46 14.82 -10.15
N GLU A 477 2.55 14.19 -9.42
CA GLU A 477 2.14 14.69 -8.11
C GLU A 477 3.13 14.29 -7.00
N THR A 478 4.07 15.19 -6.69
CA THR A 478 4.99 15.10 -5.56
C THR A 478 5.28 16.49 -4.99
N PRO A 479 5.57 16.64 -3.68
CA PRO A 479 5.96 17.94 -3.13
C PRO A 479 7.28 18.46 -3.72
N GLU A 480 7.34 19.74 -4.07
CA GLU A 480 8.54 20.40 -4.66
C GLU A 480 9.70 20.57 -3.68
N GLY A 481 9.41 20.51 -2.38
CA GLY A 481 10.38 20.75 -1.33
C GLY A 481 11.34 19.57 -1.07
N PRO A 482 11.91 19.47 0.15
CA PRO A 482 12.92 18.44 0.46
C PRO A 482 12.39 16.99 0.43
N ASN A 483 11.09 16.81 0.26
CA ASN A 483 10.41 15.50 0.17
C ASN A 483 10.11 15.08 -1.28
N ILE A 484 10.59 15.80 -2.30
CA ILE A 484 10.43 15.41 -3.71
C ILE A 484 10.85 13.95 -3.92
N GLY A 485 9.99 13.19 -4.59
CA GLY A 485 10.17 11.75 -4.88
C GLY A 485 9.96 10.81 -3.69
N LEU A 486 9.99 11.32 -2.45
CA LEU A 486 9.78 10.52 -1.23
C LEU A 486 8.31 10.43 -0.80
N ILE A 487 7.50 11.33 -1.34
CA ILE A 487 6.05 11.36 -1.17
C ILE A 487 5.43 11.44 -2.56
N GLY A 488 4.60 10.47 -2.91
CA GLY A 488 3.83 10.45 -4.13
C GLY A 488 2.34 10.20 -3.86
N SER A 489 1.55 10.19 -4.92
CA SER A 489 0.14 9.81 -4.88
C SER A 489 -0.11 8.56 -5.72
N LEU A 490 -1.03 7.73 -5.25
CA LEU A 490 -1.50 6.56 -6.00
C LEU A 490 -2.17 7.02 -7.32
N SER A 491 -1.87 6.34 -8.43
CA SER A 491 -2.51 6.61 -9.73
C SER A 491 -4.02 6.32 -9.69
N SER A 492 -4.76 6.82 -10.68
CA SER A 492 -6.22 6.83 -10.67
C SER A 492 -6.85 5.42 -10.60
N PHE A 493 -6.30 4.45 -11.34
CA PHE A 493 -6.84 3.08 -11.44
C PHE A 493 -6.04 2.04 -10.65
N ALA A 494 -4.98 2.48 -9.97
CA ALA A 494 -4.11 1.59 -9.23
C ALA A 494 -4.85 1.00 -8.02
N ARG A 495 -4.63 -0.29 -7.78
CA ARG A 495 -5.12 -1.01 -6.59
C ARG A 495 -3.97 -1.68 -5.86
N VAL A 496 -4.20 -2.11 -4.63
CA VAL A 496 -3.20 -2.82 -3.83
C VAL A 496 -3.68 -4.24 -3.59
N ASN A 497 -2.83 -5.20 -3.89
CA ASN A 497 -3.15 -6.61 -3.66
C ASN A 497 -2.88 -7.03 -2.21
N PRO A 498 -3.32 -8.23 -1.78
CA PRO A 498 -3.14 -8.69 -0.40
C PRO A 498 -1.67 -8.81 0.04
N PHE A 499 -0.72 -8.93 -0.89
CA PHE A 499 0.72 -8.94 -0.59
C PHE A 499 1.33 -7.54 -0.43
N GLY A 500 0.56 -6.49 -0.72
CA GLY A 500 0.99 -5.10 -0.65
C GLY A 500 1.65 -4.58 -1.93
N PHE A 501 1.62 -5.32 -3.05
CA PHE A 501 2.08 -4.79 -4.33
C PHE A 501 0.98 -3.96 -5.00
N ILE A 502 1.40 -2.91 -5.71
CA ILE A 502 0.48 -2.06 -6.45
C ILE A 502 0.26 -2.70 -7.83
N GLU A 503 -1.00 -2.91 -8.18
CA GLU A 503 -1.44 -3.46 -9.46
C GLU A 503 -2.09 -2.37 -10.30
N SER A 504 -1.93 -2.51 -11.62
CA SER A 504 -2.58 -1.65 -12.60
C SER A 504 -3.42 -2.52 -13.56
N PRO A 505 -4.63 -2.07 -13.93
CA PRO A 505 -5.47 -2.82 -14.87
C PRO A 505 -4.99 -2.69 -16.31
N TYR A 506 -5.13 -3.75 -17.08
CA TYR A 506 -4.83 -3.82 -18.50
C TYR A 506 -5.90 -4.65 -19.22
N ARG A 507 -6.21 -4.28 -20.47
CA ARG A 507 -7.07 -5.06 -21.36
C ARG A 507 -6.24 -6.16 -22.00
N LYS A 508 -6.72 -7.39 -21.98
CA LYS A 508 -6.04 -8.51 -22.63
C LYS A 508 -6.18 -8.42 -24.15
N VAL A 509 -5.10 -8.64 -24.87
CA VAL A 509 -5.07 -8.74 -26.33
C VAL A 509 -4.81 -10.21 -26.69
N VAL A 510 -5.62 -10.76 -27.58
CA VAL A 510 -5.51 -12.15 -28.05
C VAL A 510 -5.49 -12.13 -29.56
N ASP A 511 -4.43 -12.66 -30.17
CA ASP A 511 -4.25 -12.74 -31.62
C ASP A 511 -4.46 -11.39 -32.34
N GLY A 512 -3.93 -10.30 -31.77
CA GLY A 512 -4.05 -8.94 -32.33
C GLY A 512 -5.42 -8.28 -32.12
N ARG A 513 -6.32 -8.92 -31.36
CA ARG A 513 -7.65 -8.39 -31.01
C ARG A 513 -7.71 -7.99 -29.54
N VAL A 514 -8.02 -6.73 -29.28
CA VAL A 514 -8.21 -6.18 -27.95
C VAL A 514 -9.56 -6.64 -27.38
N THR A 515 -9.53 -7.29 -26.23
CA THR A 515 -10.73 -7.80 -25.54
C THR A 515 -11.22 -6.84 -24.45
N ASP A 516 -12.41 -7.10 -23.91
CA ASP A 516 -12.95 -6.41 -22.73
C ASP A 516 -12.58 -7.10 -21.42
N GLN A 517 -11.80 -8.19 -21.46
CA GLN A 517 -11.26 -8.82 -20.26
C GLN A 517 -10.17 -7.91 -19.67
N ILE A 518 -10.33 -7.55 -18.40
CA ILE A 518 -9.39 -6.72 -17.67
C ILE A 518 -8.66 -7.57 -16.65
N ASP A 519 -7.34 -7.66 -16.81
CA ASP A 519 -6.45 -8.31 -15.88
C ASP A 519 -5.62 -7.24 -15.16
N TYR A 520 -5.45 -7.38 -13.85
CA TYR A 520 -4.64 -6.48 -13.04
C TYR A 520 -3.26 -7.09 -12.85
N LEU A 521 -2.23 -6.35 -13.25
CA LEU A 521 -0.86 -6.85 -13.27
C LEU A 521 0.00 -6.14 -12.22
N THR A 522 0.78 -6.91 -11.45
CA THR A 522 1.86 -6.37 -10.64
C THR A 522 3.03 -5.92 -11.53
N ALA A 523 3.96 -5.14 -10.98
CA ALA A 523 5.07 -4.60 -11.77
C ALA A 523 5.96 -5.69 -12.39
N ASP A 524 6.23 -6.76 -11.65
CA ASP A 524 7.05 -7.90 -12.10
C ASP A 524 6.33 -8.84 -13.08
N GLU A 525 5.01 -8.81 -13.10
CA GLU A 525 4.21 -9.50 -14.12
C GLU A 525 4.13 -8.65 -15.40
N GLU A 526 3.93 -7.34 -15.27
CA GLU A 526 3.92 -6.40 -16.39
C GLU A 526 5.21 -6.49 -17.23
N ASP A 527 6.37 -6.67 -16.61
CA ASP A 527 7.66 -6.78 -17.30
C ASP A 527 7.76 -7.97 -18.27
N ARG A 528 6.94 -9.00 -18.09
CA ARG A 528 6.94 -10.21 -18.92
C ARG A 528 6.20 -10.04 -20.24
N TYR A 529 5.38 -9.01 -20.31
CA TYR A 529 4.44 -8.79 -21.41
C TYR A 529 4.79 -7.54 -22.21
N VAL A 530 4.27 -7.48 -23.43
CA VAL A 530 4.35 -6.31 -24.31
C VAL A 530 3.02 -5.56 -24.27
N LYS A 531 3.06 -4.27 -23.89
CA LYS A 531 1.85 -3.47 -23.64
C LYS A 531 1.71 -2.36 -24.67
N ALA A 532 0.58 -2.29 -25.37
CA ALA A 532 0.20 -1.18 -26.24
C ALA A 532 -0.40 -0.01 -25.46
N GLN A 533 -0.29 1.20 -26.02
CA GLN A 533 -0.84 2.43 -25.42
C GLN A 533 -2.36 2.52 -25.54
N ALA A 534 -3.02 3.23 -24.62
CA ALA A 534 -4.47 3.45 -24.67
C ALA A 534 -4.97 4.19 -25.93
N ASN A 535 -4.11 4.98 -26.58
CA ASN A 535 -4.44 5.81 -27.73
C ASN A 535 -4.23 5.11 -29.09
N THR A 536 -3.81 3.84 -29.08
CA THR A 536 -3.62 3.07 -30.31
C THR A 536 -4.96 2.91 -31.05
N PRO A 537 -5.05 3.24 -32.36
CA PRO A 537 -6.29 3.14 -33.12
C PRO A 537 -6.78 1.69 -33.26
N ILE A 538 -8.04 1.44 -32.89
CA ILE A 538 -8.73 0.15 -32.99
C ILE A 538 -10.03 0.28 -33.78
N ASP A 539 -10.46 -0.80 -34.43
CA ASP A 539 -11.79 -0.90 -35.05
C ASP A 539 -12.89 -1.25 -34.03
N GLU A 540 -14.15 -1.35 -34.49
CA GLU A 540 -15.29 -1.70 -33.62
C GLU A 540 -15.25 -3.15 -33.12
N GLU A 541 -14.48 -4.03 -33.77
CA GLU A 541 -14.34 -5.44 -33.40
C GLU A 541 -13.18 -5.66 -32.42
N GLY A 542 -12.31 -4.66 -32.24
CA GLY A 542 -11.16 -4.64 -31.36
C GLY A 542 -9.81 -4.90 -32.04
N ASN A 543 -9.75 -4.98 -33.37
CA ASN A 543 -8.48 -5.18 -34.09
C ASN A 543 -7.73 -3.85 -34.23
N PHE A 544 -6.39 -3.92 -34.21
CA PHE A 544 -5.55 -2.77 -34.49
C PHE A 544 -5.66 -2.35 -35.97
N LEU A 545 -5.71 -1.04 -36.21
CA LEU A 545 -5.78 -0.49 -37.58
C LEU A 545 -4.41 -0.38 -38.27
N GLU A 546 -3.32 -0.47 -37.50
CA GLU A 546 -1.94 -0.35 -37.96
C GLU A 546 -1.21 -1.70 -37.81
N ASP A 547 -0.32 -2.04 -38.75
CA ASP A 547 0.43 -3.30 -38.71
C ASP A 547 1.46 -3.35 -37.56
N ARG A 548 2.01 -2.18 -37.21
CA ARG A 548 2.97 -2.01 -36.12
C ARG A 548 2.51 -0.92 -35.18
N VAL A 549 2.52 -1.21 -33.89
CA VAL A 549 2.00 -0.31 -32.85
C VAL A 549 3.08 0.01 -31.82
N MET A 550 2.99 1.20 -31.23
CA MET A 550 3.92 1.62 -30.18
C MET A 550 3.64 0.86 -28.89
N VAL A 551 4.66 0.18 -28.37
CA VAL A 551 4.56 -0.67 -27.18
C VAL A 551 5.62 -0.35 -26.14
N ARG A 552 5.34 -0.73 -24.90
CA ARG A 552 6.27 -0.69 -23.76
C ARG A 552 6.76 -2.09 -23.43
N ARG A 553 8.09 -2.29 -23.40
CA ARG A 553 8.78 -3.53 -22.97
C ARG A 553 9.42 -3.38 -21.57
N LYS A 554 10.03 -4.45 -21.06
CA LYS A 554 10.78 -4.45 -19.78
C LYS A 554 11.79 -3.31 -19.75
N GLY A 555 11.98 -2.68 -18.58
CA GLY A 555 12.96 -1.60 -18.40
C GLY A 555 12.50 -0.23 -18.93
N GLY A 556 11.26 -0.11 -19.41
CA GLY A 556 10.72 1.16 -19.92
C GLY A 556 11.10 1.47 -21.36
N GLU A 557 11.65 0.51 -22.09
CA GLU A 557 11.95 0.66 -23.51
C GLU A 557 10.66 0.77 -24.33
N THR A 558 10.62 1.73 -25.24
CA THR A 558 9.53 1.91 -26.21
C THR A 558 9.98 1.49 -27.59
N ASP A 559 9.20 0.63 -28.23
CA ASP A 559 9.48 0.12 -29.58
C ASP A 559 8.20 0.03 -30.41
N LEU A 560 8.33 -0.16 -31.72
CA LEU A 560 7.24 -0.53 -32.61
C LEU A 560 7.21 -2.06 -32.72
N ALA A 561 6.20 -2.71 -32.18
CA ALA A 561 6.02 -4.17 -32.31
C ALA A 561 4.92 -4.49 -33.32
N ASP A 562 5.00 -5.69 -33.92
CA ASP A 562 3.90 -6.23 -34.71
C ASP A 562 2.69 -6.49 -33.79
N THR A 563 1.48 -6.31 -34.32
CA THR A 563 0.24 -6.45 -33.54
C THR A 563 0.03 -7.83 -32.93
N ALA A 564 0.62 -8.87 -33.53
CA ALA A 564 0.59 -10.24 -33.02
C ALA A 564 1.43 -10.44 -31.75
N ASP A 565 2.42 -9.57 -31.51
CA ASP A 565 3.31 -9.65 -30.34
C ASP A 565 2.76 -8.86 -29.13
N VAL A 566 1.59 -8.22 -29.26
CA VAL A 566 0.98 -7.41 -28.20
C VAL A 566 0.12 -8.29 -27.31
N ASP A 567 0.44 -8.34 -26.02
CA ASP A 567 -0.28 -9.14 -25.03
C ASP A 567 -1.38 -8.35 -24.32
N TYR A 568 -1.14 -7.06 -24.08
CA TYR A 568 -2.03 -6.20 -23.28
C TYR A 568 -2.10 -4.76 -23.84
N MET A 569 -3.16 -4.04 -23.47
CA MET A 569 -3.35 -2.62 -23.79
C MET A 569 -3.81 -1.86 -22.54
N ASP A 570 -3.35 -0.62 -22.36
CA ASP A 570 -3.80 0.26 -21.27
C ASP A 570 -5.35 0.44 -21.28
N VAL A 571 -5.98 0.60 -20.11
CA VAL A 571 -7.44 0.80 -20.00
C VAL A 571 -7.87 2.24 -20.29
N SER A 572 -7.02 3.22 -19.99
CA SER A 572 -7.34 4.64 -20.15
C SER A 572 -6.07 5.48 -20.36
N PRO A 573 -6.11 6.55 -21.17
CA PRO A 573 -4.98 7.47 -21.33
C PRO A 573 -4.53 8.14 -20.02
N ARG A 574 -5.44 8.31 -19.05
CA ARG A 574 -5.14 8.89 -17.73
C ARG A 574 -4.72 7.87 -16.69
N GLN A 575 -4.45 6.62 -17.08
CA GLN A 575 -4.06 5.54 -16.17
C GLN A 575 -2.82 5.86 -15.35
N MET A 576 -1.86 6.59 -15.92
CA MET A 576 -0.59 6.92 -15.24
C MET A 576 -0.70 8.04 -14.18
N VAL A 577 -1.69 8.92 -14.26
CA VAL A 577 -1.78 10.12 -13.42
C VAL A 577 -2.62 9.93 -12.16
N SER A 578 -2.38 10.74 -11.12
CA SER A 578 -3.21 10.78 -9.91
C SER A 578 -4.53 11.51 -10.18
N VAL A 579 -5.44 11.45 -9.20
CA VAL A 579 -6.74 12.14 -9.26
C VAL A 579 -6.58 13.66 -9.42
N ALA A 580 -5.69 14.28 -8.65
CA ALA A 580 -5.46 15.73 -8.72
C ALA A 580 -4.83 16.14 -10.07
N THR A 581 -3.86 15.37 -10.56
CA THR A 581 -3.26 15.62 -11.87
C THR A 581 -4.26 15.38 -13.01
N ALA A 582 -5.16 14.41 -12.88
CA ALA A 582 -6.21 14.13 -13.86
C ALA A 582 -7.31 15.22 -13.93
N MET A 583 -7.34 16.17 -13.00
CA MET A 583 -8.23 17.34 -13.06
C MET A 583 -7.61 18.56 -13.76
N VAL A 584 -6.36 18.46 -14.24
CA VAL A 584 -5.76 19.51 -15.07
C VAL A 584 -6.21 19.30 -16.52
N PRO A 585 -7.04 20.19 -17.11
CA PRO A 585 -7.36 20.11 -18.53
C PRO A 585 -6.13 20.46 -19.37
N PHE A 586 -5.97 19.82 -20.54
CA PHE A 586 -4.86 20.04 -21.46
C PHE A 586 -3.46 19.74 -20.88
N LEU A 587 -3.39 18.83 -19.91
CA LEU A 587 -2.16 18.41 -19.25
C LEU A 587 -1.04 18.00 -20.23
N GLU A 588 -1.39 17.41 -21.37
CA GLU A 588 -0.46 17.01 -22.42
C GLU A 588 0.27 18.18 -23.11
N HIS A 589 -0.19 19.42 -22.88
CA HIS A 589 0.42 20.65 -23.38
C HIS A 589 1.26 21.39 -22.33
N ASP A 590 1.28 20.90 -21.09
CA ASP A 590 2.03 21.48 -19.98
C ASP A 590 3.34 20.73 -19.74
N ASP A 591 4.41 21.47 -19.42
CA ASP A 591 5.64 20.87 -18.92
C ASP A 591 5.42 20.22 -17.54
N ALA A 592 6.10 19.11 -17.28
CA ALA A 592 5.92 18.34 -16.06
C ALA A 592 6.14 19.16 -14.78
N ASN A 593 7.06 20.14 -14.78
CA ASN A 593 7.31 20.99 -13.61
C ASN A 593 6.10 21.89 -13.30
N ARG A 594 5.43 22.41 -14.34
CA ARG A 594 4.24 23.27 -14.18
C ARG A 594 3.00 22.46 -13.86
N ALA A 595 2.87 21.28 -14.46
CA ALA A 595 1.83 20.32 -14.10
C ALA A 595 1.92 19.91 -12.63
N LEU A 596 3.13 19.67 -12.12
CA LEU A 596 3.40 19.35 -10.72
C LEU A 596 2.97 20.49 -9.79
N MET A 597 3.40 21.73 -10.10
CA MET A 597 2.98 22.93 -9.36
C MET A 597 1.44 23.07 -9.37
N GLY A 598 0.81 22.91 -10.55
CA GLY A 598 -0.63 23.00 -10.72
C GLY A 598 -1.40 21.99 -9.86
N ALA A 599 -1.01 20.70 -9.91
CA ALA A 599 -1.63 19.65 -9.10
C ALA A 599 -1.42 19.89 -7.59
N ASN A 600 -0.25 20.37 -7.18
CA ASN A 600 0.03 20.69 -5.78
C ASN A 600 -0.79 21.88 -5.28
N MET A 601 -0.93 22.94 -6.08
CA MET A 601 -1.66 24.17 -5.73
C MET A 601 -3.18 23.95 -5.70
N GLN A 602 -3.74 23.03 -6.50
CA GLN A 602 -5.17 22.70 -6.43
C GLN A 602 -5.60 22.27 -5.01
N ARG A 603 -4.73 21.57 -4.27
CA ARG A 603 -5.00 21.15 -2.88
C ARG A 603 -4.96 22.30 -1.87
N GLN A 604 -4.43 23.45 -2.27
CA GLN A 604 -4.32 24.64 -1.42
C GLN A 604 -5.47 25.63 -1.67
N ALA A 605 -6.35 25.35 -2.64
CA ALA A 605 -7.49 26.18 -2.93
C ALA A 605 -8.43 26.28 -1.72
N VAL A 606 -8.85 27.50 -1.37
CA VAL A 606 -9.70 27.74 -0.20
C VAL A 606 -11.18 27.72 -0.62
N PRO A 607 -12.09 27.14 0.17
CA PRO A 607 -13.52 27.18 -0.08
C PRO A 607 -14.06 28.61 -0.12
N LEU A 608 -14.64 28.98 -1.26
CA LEU A 608 -15.27 30.27 -1.48
C LEU A 608 -16.67 30.31 -0.87
N LEU A 609 -17.19 31.52 -0.64
CA LEU A 609 -18.56 31.75 -0.17
C LEU A 609 -19.61 31.10 -1.11
N ARG A 610 -19.32 31.13 -2.40
CA ARG A 610 -20.08 30.52 -3.49
C ARG A 610 -19.11 29.79 -4.41
N SER A 611 -19.27 28.48 -4.49
CA SER A 611 -18.59 27.63 -5.46
C SER A 611 -19.23 27.75 -6.83
N GLU A 612 -18.46 27.49 -7.88
CA GLU A 612 -18.91 27.44 -9.26
C GLU A 612 -18.08 26.40 -10.01
N ALA A 613 -18.76 25.45 -10.64
CA ALA A 613 -18.11 24.42 -11.41
C ALA A 613 -17.27 25.03 -12.57
N PRO A 614 -16.10 24.44 -12.90
CA PRO A 614 -15.30 24.93 -14.00
C PRO A 614 -16.02 24.71 -15.34
N LEU A 615 -16.01 25.72 -16.21
CA LEU A 615 -16.57 25.58 -17.56
C LEU A 615 -15.79 24.54 -18.39
N VAL A 616 -14.47 24.51 -18.22
CA VAL A 616 -13.57 23.54 -18.84
C VAL A 616 -13.07 22.60 -17.74
N GLY A 617 -13.48 21.34 -17.82
CA GLY A 617 -13.12 20.29 -16.87
C GLY A 617 -12.72 18.99 -17.57
N THR A 618 -12.36 17.97 -16.81
CA THR A 618 -11.84 16.69 -17.35
C THR A 618 -12.82 15.52 -17.18
N GLY A 619 -13.88 15.69 -16.39
CA GLY A 619 -14.82 14.64 -16.01
C GLY A 619 -14.39 13.86 -14.76
N MET A 620 -13.23 14.18 -14.17
CA MET A 620 -12.80 13.61 -12.88
C MET A 620 -13.45 14.33 -11.68
N GLU A 621 -13.94 15.54 -11.87
CA GLU A 621 -14.46 16.44 -10.84
C GLU A 621 -15.61 15.79 -10.06
N LEU A 622 -16.55 15.15 -10.75
CA LEU A 622 -17.70 14.49 -10.11
C LEU A 622 -17.27 13.32 -9.22
N ARG A 623 -16.45 12.41 -9.76
CA ARG A 623 -15.99 11.24 -9.00
C ARG A 623 -15.14 11.66 -7.80
N ALA A 624 -14.26 12.65 -7.99
CA ALA A 624 -13.41 13.17 -6.93
C ALA A 624 -14.23 13.83 -5.80
N ALA A 625 -15.29 14.59 -6.12
CA ALA A 625 -16.16 15.21 -5.12
C ALA A 625 -16.95 14.17 -4.31
N VAL A 626 -17.55 13.19 -5.00
CA VAL A 626 -18.34 12.13 -4.36
C VAL A 626 -17.47 11.26 -3.45
N ASP A 627 -16.33 10.78 -3.96
CA ASP A 627 -15.43 9.91 -3.18
C ASP A 627 -14.63 10.67 -2.11
N ALA A 628 -14.50 12.00 -2.18
CA ALA A 628 -13.89 12.76 -1.09
C ALA A 628 -14.70 12.64 0.22
N GLY A 629 -16.02 12.47 0.09
CA GLY A 629 -16.96 12.24 1.19
C GLY A 629 -17.45 13.51 1.89
N ASP A 630 -17.26 14.69 1.29
CA ASP A 630 -17.71 15.97 1.87
C ASP A 630 -19.07 16.44 1.31
N VAL A 631 -19.53 15.83 0.21
CA VAL A 631 -20.93 15.91 -0.27
C VAL A 631 -21.81 14.92 0.47
N VAL A 632 -23.13 15.15 0.45
CA VAL A 632 -24.11 14.20 1.00
C VAL A 632 -24.73 13.42 -0.14
N VAL A 633 -24.66 12.09 -0.04
CA VAL A 633 -25.17 11.14 -1.04
C VAL A 633 -26.34 10.36 -0.46
N ALA A 634 -27.39 10.15 -1.27
CA ALA A 634 -28.54 9.34 -0.89
C ALA A 634 -28.17 7.86 -0.77
N LYS A 635 -28.39 7.26 0.41
CA LYS A 635 -28.12 5.84 0.65
C LYS A 635 -29.14 4.92 0.00
N LYS A 636 -30.38 5.40 -0.16
CA LYS A 636 -31.51 4.66 -0.75
C LYS A 636 -32.26 5.53 -1.74
N SER A 637 -32.90 4.89 -2.72
CA SER A 637 -33.82 5.55 -3.63
C SER A 637 -35.12 5.90 -2.92
N GLY A 638 -35.69 7.05 -3.25
CA GLY A 638 -36.88 7.56 -2.57
C GLY A 638 -37.29 8.95 -3.04
N VAL A 639 -38.19 9.58 -2.29
CA VAL A 639 -38.68 10.94 -2.54
C VAL A 639 -38.34 11.84 -1.35
N VAL A 640 -37.99 13.10 -1.63
CA VAL A 640 -37.75 14.11 -0.59
C VAL A 640 -39.07 14.45 0.09
N GLU A 641 -39.19 14.16 1.38
CA GLU A 641 -40.38 14.46 2.18
C GLU A 641 -40.32 15.87 2.76
N GLU A 642 -39.16 16.25 3.32
CA GLU A 642 -38.95 17.54 3.99
C GLU A 642 -37.53 18.03 3.74
N LEU A 643 -37.39 19.33 3.45
CA LEU A 643 -36.10 19.95 3.17
C LEU A 643 -35.89 21.22 3.99
N SER A 644 -34.77 21.26 4.71
CA SER A 644 -34.31 22.42 5.47
C SER A 644 -32.84 22.72 5.14
N ALA A 645 -32.37 23.91 5.51
CA ALA A 645 -30.95 24.24 5.44
C ALA A 645 -30.08 23.34 6.35
N ASP A 646 -30.67 22.74 7.38
CA ASP A 646 -30.01 21.95 8.42
C ASP A 646 -30.16 20.44 8.22
N PHE A 647 -31.19 19.98 7.51
CA PHE A 647 -31.42 18.55 7.28
C PHE A 647 -32.26 18.30 6.03
N ILE A 648 -32.15 17.08 5.50
CA ILE A 648 -32.98 16.55 4.40
C ILE A 648 -33.60 15.25 4.89
N THR A 649 -34.93 15.12 4.86
CA THR A 649 -35.63 13.88 5.18
C THR A 649 -36.16 13.24 3.90
N MET A 650 -35.75 12.01 3.65
CA MET A 650 -36.19 11.20 2.51
C MET A 650 -37.12 10.07 2.97
N MET A 651 -38.21 9.88 2.23
CA MET A 651 -39.02 8.67 2.29
C MET A 651 -38.47 7.67 1.27
N ALA A 652 -37.84 6.61 1.76
CA ALA A 652 -37.33 5.54 0.91
C ALA A 652 -38.48 4.68 0.36
N ASP A 653 -38.23 4.01 -0.76
CA ASP A 653 -39.24 3.15 -1.42
C ASP A 653 -39.70 1.97 -0.57
N ASP A 654 -38.89 1.55 0.40
CA ASP A 654 -39.23 0.50 1.37
C ASP A 654 -40.11 1.00 2.54
N GLY A 655 -40.49 2.28 2.53
CA GLY A 655 -41.30 2.91 3.57
C GLY A 655 -40.50 3.40 4.78
N SER A 656 -39.17 3.24 4.80
CA SER A 656 -38.31 3.81 5.84
C SER A 656 -38.05 5.30 5.61
N ARG A 657 -37.94 6.07 6.70
CA ARG A 657 -37.54 7.48 6.67
C ARG A 657 -36.06 7.61 7.01
N GLN A 658 -35.32 8.37 6.21
CA GLN A 658 -33.91 8.64 6.42
C GLN A 658 -33.67 10.15 6.47
N THR A 659 -33.13 10.63 7.59
CA THR A 659 -32.79 12.05 7.75
C THR A 659 -31.27 12.22 7.68
N TYR A 660 -30.84 13.14 6.82
CA TYR A 660 -29.46 13.53 6.62
C TYR A 660 -29.25 14.91 7.24
N ALA A 661 -28.47 14.99 8.32
CA ALA A 661 -28.11 16.27 8.92
C ALA A 661 -26.99 16.94 8.12
N MET A 662 -27.09 18.25 7.91
CA MET A 662 -26.12 19.05 7.17
C MET A 662 -25.08 19.63 8.13
N HIS A 663 -23.81 19.60 7.74
CA HIS A 663 -22.77 20.35 8.44
C HIS A 663 -22.84 21.82 8.06
N LYS A 664 -23.13 22.71 9.03
CA LYS A 664 -23.22 24.17 8.83
C LYS A 664 -22.10 24.87 9.57
N PHE A 665 -21.34 25.71 8.86
CA PHE A 665 -20.26 26.54 9.41
C PHE A 665 -19.33 25.79 10.39
N ARG A 666 -18.95 24.56 10.05
CA ARG A 666 -18.01 23.78 10.86
C ARG A 666 -16.58 24.19 10.51
N ARG A 667 -15.73 24.28 11.52
CA ARG A 667 -14.30 24.57 11.37
C ARG A 667 -13.56 23.33 10.87
N SER A 668 -12.76 23.47 9.82
CA SER A 668 -11.81 22.44 9.38
C SER A 668 -10.52 22.47 10.20
N ASN A 669 -9.67 21.45 10.05
CA ASN A 669 -8.33 21.43 10.66
C ASN A 669 -7.46 22.65 10.28
N HIS A 670 -7.72 23.30 9.14
CA HIS A 670 -6.95 24.45 8.63
C HIS A 670 -7.68 25.79 8.80
N GLY A 671 -8.77 25.81 9.58
CA GLY A 671 -9.56 27.03 9.83
C GLY A 671 -10.44 27.45 8.65
N THR A 672 -10.59 26.60 7.62
CA THR A 672 -11.55 26.82 6.52
C THR A 672 -12.96 26.42 6.96
N CYS A 673 -13.97 26.92 6.25
CA CYS A 673 -15.37 26.65 6.54
C CYS A 673 -15.87 25.41 5.78
N ILE A 674 -16.30 24.39 6.53
CA ILE A 674 -17.06 23.25 6.01
C ILE A 674 -18.54 23.61 6.13
N ASN A 675 -19.21 23.80 4.99
CA ASN A 675 -20.61 24.15 4.96
C ASN A 675 -21.34 23.43 3.81
N GLN A 676 -22.28 22.57 4.18
CA GLN A 676 -23.12 21.82 3.26
C GLN A 676 -24.41 22.57 2.89
N LYS A 677 -24.87 22.39 1.65
CA LYS A 677 -26.05 23.05 1.10
C LYS A 677 -26.87 22.03 0.29
N PRO A 678 -28.17 21.84 0.61
CA PRO A 678 -29.05 21.03 -0.23
C PRO A 678 -29.11 21.55 -1.67
N ILE A 679 -29.16 20.64 -2.65
CA ILE A 679 -29.29 20.97 -4.09
C ILE A 679 -30.62 20.48 -4.71
N ILE A 680 -31.38 19.70 -3.96
CA ILE A 680 -32.68 19.17 -4.37
C ILE A 680 -33.84 19.98 -3.76
N ASN A 681 -35.07 19.70 -4.21
CA ASN A 681 -36.30 20.31 -3.70
C ASN A 681 -37.23 19.27 -3.07
N GLU A 682 -38.19 19.74 -2.27
CA GLU A 682 -39.25 18.88 -1.73
C GLU A 682 -40.08 18.26 -2.86
N GLY A 683 -40.36 16.96 -2.76
CA GLY A 683 -41.06 16.20 -3.78
C GLY A 683 -40.17 15.66 -4.91
N ASP A 684 -38.88 16.01 -4.94
CA ASP A 684 -37.96 15.44 -5.92
C ASP A 684 -37.75 13.94 -5.70
N ARG A 685 -37.68 13.20 -6.81
CA ARG A 685 -37.31 11.78 -6.82
C ARG A 685 -35.78 11.68 -6.87
N VAL A 686 -35.21 10.88 -5.98
CA VAL A 686 -33.76 10.70 -5.85
C VAL A 686 -33.42 9.22 -5.94
N GLU A 687 -32.34 8.91 -6.63
CA GLU A 687 -31.80 7.55 -6.75
C GLU A 687 -30.68 7.28 -5.74
N ALA A 688 -30.47 6.00 -5.40
CA ALA A 688 -29.36 5.61 -4.54
C ALA A 688 -28.02 5.98 -5.20
N GLY A 689 -27.12 6.61 -4.44
CA GLY A 689 -25.84 7.10 -4.94
C GLY A 689 -25.89 8.51 -5.55
N GLN A 690 -27.06 9.15 -5.64
CA GLN A 690 -27.19 10.53 -6.11
C GLN A 690 -26.75 11.54 -5.04
N VAL A 691 -26.07 12.61 -5.46
CA VAL A 691 -25.73 13.74 -4.58
C VAL A 691 -26.99 14.55 -4.27
N ILE A 692 -27.24 14.77 -2.99
CA ILE A 692 -28.42 15.52 -2.47
C ILE A 692 -28.05 16.85 -1.81
N ALA A 693 -26.80 17.00 -1.38
CA ALA A 693 -26.27 18.26 -0.88
C ALA A 693 -24.79 18.40 -1.25
N ASP A 694 -24.43 19.59 -1.70
CA ASP A 694 -23.05 19.99 -1.92
C ASP A 694 -22.34 20.30 -0.61
N GLY A 695 -21.02 20.09 -0.59
CA GLY A 695 -20.10 20.46 0.47
C GLY A 695 -19.27 21.71 0.14
N PRO A 696 -18.14 21.91 0.84
CA PRO A 696 -17.19 22.95 0.48
C PRO A 696 -16.50 22.63 -0.85
N CYS A 697 -16.27 23.64 -1.70
CA CYS A 697 -15.66 23.47 -3.03
C CYS A 697 -16.38 22.46 -3.94
N THR A 698 -17.71 22.38 -3.88
CA THR A 698 -18.51 21.58 -4.81
C THR A 698 -19.71 22.36 -5.34
N ASP A 699 -20.12 22.06 -6.56
CA ASP A 699 -21.26 22.67 -7.25
C ASP A 699 -21.96 21.60 -8.11
N GLU A 700 -23.22 21.31 -7.82
CA GLU A 700 -24.01 20.22 -8.41
C GLU A 700 -23.28 18.85 -8.36
N GLY A 701 -22.58 18.59 -7.27
CA GLY A 701 -21.81 17.36 -7.06
C GLY A 701 -20.46 17.30 -7.76
N GLU A 702 -20.04 18.32 -8.51
CA GLU A 702 -18.71 18.39 -9.13
C GLU A 702 -17.72 19.22 -8.28
N MET A 703 -16.43 18.88 -8.34
CA MET A 703 -15.37 19.71 -7.72
C MET A 703 -15.31 21.12 -8.33
N ALA A 704 -15.42 22.12 -7.44
CA ALA A 704 -15.47 23.54 -7.75
C ALA A 704 -14.47 24.30 -6.86
N LEU A 705 -13.18 24.18 -7.18
CA LEU A 705 -12.06 24.74 -6.40
C LEU A 705 -11.88 26.26 -6.55
N GLY A 706 -12.59 26.91 -7.48
CA GLY A 706 -12.38 28.32 -7.83
C GLY A 706 -13.55 28.94 -8.58
N ARG A 707 -13.26 29.87 -9.49
CA ARG A 707 -14.24 30.63 -10.27
C ARG A 707 -13.81 30.77 -11.73
N ASN A 708 -14.78 30.89 -12.63
CA ASN A 708 -14.52 31.23 -14.02
C ASN A 708 -14.34 32.75 -14.16
N LEU A 709 -13.15 33.19 -14.59
CA LEU A 709 -12.81 34.60 -14.74
C LEU A 709 -12.55 34.95 -16.21
N LEU A 710 -12.97 36.15 -16.63
CA LEU A 710 -12.58 36.70 -17.92
C LEU A 710 -11.15 37.24 -17.81
N VAL A 711 -10.21 36.57 -18.49
CA VAL A 711 -8.78 36.90 -18.47
C VAL A 711 -8.34 37.49 -19.81
N ALA A 712 -7.42 38.47 -19.75
CA ALA A 712 -6.74 39.02 -20.92
C ALA A 712 -5.22 38.85 -20.76
N PHE A 713 -4.57 38.29 -21.78
CA PHE A 713 -3.12 38.09 -21.80
C PHE A 713 -2.43 39.28 -22.47
N MET A 714 -2.10 40.31 -21.68
CA MET A 714 -1.33 41.48 -22.13
C MET A 714 -0.54 42.09 -20.97
N PRO A 715 0.65 42.65 -21.21
CA PRO A 715 1.29 43.52 -20.23
C PRO A 715 0.41 44.76 -20.01
N TRP A 716 0.22 45.16 -18.76
CA TRP A 716 -0.63 46.31 -18.42
C TRP A 716 0.10 47.23 -17.44
N GLU A 717 0.70 48.29 -17.99
CA GLU A 717 1.39 49.36 -17.24
C GLU A 717 2.45 48.85 -16.24
N GLY A 718 3.00 47.64 -16.47
CA GLY A 718 3.96 47.00 -15.57
C GLY A 718 3.38 46.48 -14.24
N HIS A 719 2.06 46.58 -14.02
CA HIS A 719 1.43 46.08 -12.80
C HIS A 719 1.38 44.54 -12.73
N ASN A 720 1.42 43.87 -13.88
CA ASN A 720 1.56 42.42 -14.01
C ASN A 720 2.99 42.03 -14.43
N TYR A 721 4.00 42.76 -13.96
CA TYR A 721 5.40 42.39 -14.17
C TYR A 721 5.74 41.07 -13.46
N GLU A 722 6.55 40.23 -14.11
CA GLU A 722 6.83 38.84 -13.71
C GLU A 722 5.54 38.02 -13.57
N ASP A 723 5.21 37.53 -12.36
CA ASP A 723 4.06 36.68 -12.08
C ASP A 723 2.92 37.43 -11.35
N ALA A 724 2.98 38.77 -11.29
CA ALA A 724 1.95 39.57 -10.64
C ALA A 724 0.62 39.52 -11.41
N ILE A 725 -0.50 39.45 -10.67
CA ILE A 725 -1.85 39.40 -11.23
C ILE A 725 -2.59 40.68 -10.89
N ILE A 726 -3.22 41.29 -11.90
CA ILE A 726 -4.12 42.44 -11.74
C ILE A 726 -5.55 41.91 -11.68
N LEU A 727 -6.29 42.31 -10.66
CA LEU A 727 -7.69 41.93 -10.48
C LEU A 727 -8.61 43.12 -10.71
N SER A 728 -9.76 42.85 -11.31
CA SER A 728 -10.84 43.83 -11.39
C SER A 728 -11.45 44.04 -10.00
N GLN A 729 -11.69 45.30 -9.63
CA GLN A 729 -12.40 45.64 -8.38
C GLN A 729 -13.79 44.99 -8.29
N ARG A 730 -14.40 44.63 -9.42
CA ARG A 730 -15.67 43.89 -9.47
C ARG A 730 -15.62 42.59 -8.66
N LEU A 731 -14.50 41.89 -8.66
CA LEU A 731 -14.35 40.62 -7.92
C LEU A 731 -14.51 40.81 -6.40
N VAL A 732 -14.14 41.99 -5.89
CA VAL A 732 -14.31 42.37 -4.48
C VAL A 732 -15.75 42.81 -4.21
N GLN A 733 -16.35 43.59 -5.12
CA GLN A 733 -17.73 44.07 -4.96
C GLN A 733 -18.77 42.94 -4.97
N ASP A 734 -18.53 41.93 -5.80
CA ASP A 734 -19.45 40.80 -6.01
C ASP A 734 -19.12 39.58 -5.11
N ASP A 735 -18.16 39.72 -4.17
CA ASP A 735 -17.67 38.64 -3.30
C ASP A 735 -17.27 37.35 -4.07
N VAL A 736 -16.68 37.51 -5.25
CA VAL A 736 -16.39 36.39 -6.16
C VAL A 736 -15.35 35.44 -5.55
N LEU A 737 -14.32 36.01 -4.91
CA LEU A 737 -13.19 35.30 -4.31
C LEU A 737 -13.15 35.46 -2.77
N SER A 738 -14.30 35.70 -2.14
CA SER A 738 -14.42 35.83 -0.69
C SER A 738 -14.55 34.45 -0.04
N SER A 739 -13.80 34.19 1.04
CA SER A 739 -13.83 32.94 1.81
C SER A 739 -14.21 33.19 3.27
N ILE A 740 -14.75 32.17 3.95
CA ILE A 740 -15.05 32.21 5.38
C ILE A 740 -13.97 31.43 6.13
N HIS A 741 -13.40 32.06 7.16
CA HIS A 741 -12.44 31.44 8.07
C HIS A 741 -12.99 31.41 9.49
N ILE A 742 -12.75 30.31 10.20
CA ILE A 742 -13.21 30.08 11.57
C ILE A 742 -11.98 29.70 12.40
N GLU A 743 -11.62 30.54 13.37
CA GLU A 743 -10.44 30.34 14.23
C GLU A 743 -10.75 29.55 15.49
#